data_AF-A0A0W0SCA9-F1
#
_entry.id   AF-A0A0W0SCA9-F1
#
_cell.length_a   1.000
_cell.length_b   1.000
_cell.length_c   1.000
_cell.angle_alpha   90.00
_cell.angle_beta   90.00
_cell.angle_gamma   90.00
#
_symmetry.space_group_name_H-M   'P 1'
#
loop_
_entity.id
_entity.type
_entity.pdbx_description
1 polymer ?
#
loop_
_entity_poly.entity_id
_entity_poly.type
_entity_poly.pdbx_seq_one_letter_code
_entity_poly.pdbx_strand_id
1 'polypeptide(L)'
;MGKKVVYHSFDFDGCFSNEASAYRLGTKWSEKEIDEQANKNYKSKDEVDRAYLEANREIIESFKTGEETVLLVGSNRQNPEIDFGNGNSGFTMLYPTGSVFPRMEAIAKEVGENTTFNPFLLLDLEFESVEIGKTYSEFNNKGYLNENGTYKPTVTSNQFTVDGFPQQLDDESKVSLLFAQMKLAAMQNPDDDIEFNFYDDRKDIVEGLNKFLNDNPELIPKNVTLNIKAYSGPIPTPEQANSELNQFIMHTAASLDTDNPSPATKEAMELAQKNNCPILIKINGEGGDKFVIYRHNKEGNWDFADFDEKELDLNATEFSKKFPAEDGGRQFLQTFKNPEIHRSLEKLHFLPIPSGRPSNRGIEHYPYGKPIPFSPIRGEGSIPTAITDWKPVFQVMRQASTDPLLDASRKLSVAKHFTLARFIAEGYANPKAAPGDGVQEFVDQKFIKMTNQEIADTLVDSKINGHSIKQILTDEQRQNKIIELVIAKKLSKLNDVELSIQERYEIESSLKGIEEHLPLEFTKMSADALATALSDSAMSGQAIVKLLKDDENKEQIINQVIDNKFSKLQGELTDEERQKIETSFNGMEPFITQKFAKMQRQGIVKLLNDSHMSGQIIVQLLKDTENKEQIISDLINKKRSILQGDLSEKKRTELEASLMELYKIRINGGLSQLNQEIKIEGLSNARQALHATISETLENPDLTLEDYQNIDEIIHHANIASDLQNRENFQSICRLGELADEVVGKKSERLGAASAACGFLAVAAAIAAIALAPTGIGLIVGLAVAAALAGASLGTGIAAKKSESDLSKKTHAFKHALEDIREQNKEVNDTQLGQRTIQLPT
;
A
#
# COMPACT_ATOMS: atom_id res chain seq x y z
N MET A 1 41.60 -25.65 -21.19
CA MET A 1 40.41 -25.87 -20.34
C MET A 1 40.65 -25.03 -19.10
N GLY A 2 39.71 -24.15 -18.76
CA GLY A 2 39.79 -23.39 -17.51
C GLY A 2 39.79 -24.31 -16.30
N LYS A 3 40.12 -23.76 -15.13
CA LYS A 3 40.04 -24.49 -13.86
C LYS A 3 38.56 -24.76 -13.53
N LYS A 4 38.32 -25.72 -12.65
CA LYS A 4 36.99 -25.93 -12.08
C LYS A 4 36.85 -25.05 -10.84
N VAL A 5 35.77 -24.29 -10.76
CA VAL A 5 35.42 -23.47 -9.59
C VAL A 5 34.08 -23.96 -9.04
N VAL A 6 34.03 -24.24 -7.74
CA VAL A 6 32.84 -24.78 -7.08
C VAL A 6 32.16 -23.68 -6.28
N TYR A 7 30.90 -23.42 -6.60
CA TYR A 7 30.06 -22.53 -5.82
C TYR A 7 29.11 -23.36 -4.97
N HIS A 8 28.91 -22.94 -3.74
CA HIS A 8 27.84 -23.46 -2.90
C HIS A 8 26.98 -22.33 -2.33
N SER A 9 25.70 -22.34 -2.70
CA SER A 9 24.68 -21.40 -2.24
C SER A 9 23.64 -22.17 -1.43
N PHE A 10 23.49 -21.82 -0.15
CA PHE A 10 22.67 -22.61 0.76
C PHE A 10 21.57 -21.76 1.36
N ASP A 11 20.37 -22.33 1.48
CA ASP A 11 19.48 -21.84 2.50
C ASP A 11 20.16 -21.93 3.86
N PHE A 12 19.89 -20.97 4.72
CA PHE A 12 20.43 -20.97 6.07
C PHE A 12 19.45 -21.64 7.01
N ASP A 13 18.19 -21.19 6.96
CA ASP A 13 17.11 -21.75 7.75
C ASP A 13 16.80 -23.17 7.27
N GLY A 14 16.80 -24.15 8.19
CA GLY A 14 16.53 -25.55 7.87
C GLY A 14 17.70 -26.36 7.33
N CYS A 15 18.57 -25.78 6.52
CA CYS A 15 19.79 -26.45 6.08
C CYS A 15 20.87 -26.41 7.17
N PHE A 16 21.30 -25.21 7.59
CA PHE A 16 22.41 -25.01 8.53
C PHE A 16 21.96 -24.59 9.92
N SER A 17 20.94 -23.75 9.99
CA SER A 17 20.16 -23.47 11.18
C SER A 17 19.01 -24.48 11.30
N ASN A 18 19.41 -25.68 11.74
CA ASN A 18 18.56 -26.85 11.94
C ASN A 18 18.50 -27.24 13.43
N GLU A 19 17.72 -28.27 13.75
CA GLU A 19 17.47 -28.74 15.11
C GLU A 19 18.76 -29.18 15.82
N ALA A 20 19.73 -29.76 15.10
CA ALA A 20 21.03 -30.12 15.69
C ALA A 20 21.85 -28.89 16.10
N SER A 21 21.83 -27.82 15.30
CA SER A 21 22.49 -26.56 15.64
C SER A 21 21.77 -25.83 16.77
N ALA A 22 20.42 -25.80 16.75
CA ALA A 22 19.58 -25.20 17.79
C ALA A 22 19.81 -25.86 19.15
N TYR A 23 19.83 -27.20 19.19
CA TYR A 23 20.15 -27.97 20.39
C TYR A 23 21.53 -27.60 20.98
N ARG A 24 22.56 -27.50 20.13
CA ARG A 24 23.93 -27.16 20.56
C ARG A 24 24.06 -25.72 21.06
N LEU A 25 23.27 -24.81 20.49
CA LEU A 25 23.16 -23.44 20.97
C LEU A 25 22.43 -23.39 22.31
N GLY A 26 21.33 -24.13 22.47
CA GLY A 26 20.47 -24.04 23.64
C GLY A 26 19.65 -22.75 23.65
N THR A 27 18.58 -22.71 24.46
CA THR A 27 17.53 -21.68 24.40
C THR A 27 17.96 -20.28 24.85
N LYS A 28 19.04 -20.18 25.63
CA LYS A 28 19.48 -18.92 26.25
C LYS A 28 20.77 -18.33 25.68
N TRP A 29 21.28 -18.88 24.57
CA TRP A 29 22.60 -18.49 24.04
C TRP A 29 22.71 -16.99 23.68
N SER A 30 21.58 -16.36 23.36
CA SER A 30 21.46 -14.96 23.00
C SER A 30 21.07 -14.03 24.16
N GLU A 31 20.65 -14.59 25.30
CA GLU A 31 20.20 -13.79 26.45
C GLU A 31 21.39 -13.36 27.30
N LYS A 32 21.65 -12.05 27.31
CA LYS A 32 22.50 -11.43 28.32
C LYS A 32 21.61 -11.20 29.55
N GLU A 33 21.51 -12.18 30.46
CA GLU A 33 20.79 -11.97 31.72
C GLU A 33 21.36 -10.71 32.40
N ILE A 34 20.46 -9.81 32.83
CA ILE A 34 20.79 -8.49 33.41
C ILE A 34 21.45 -8.62 34.80
N ASP A 35 21.59 -9.84 35.33
CA ASP A 35 22.13 -10.07 36.67
C ASP A 35 23.65 -10.25 36.64
N GLU A 36 24.37 -9.28 37.23
CA GLU A 36 25.85 -9.18 37.27
C GLU A 36 26.54 -10.42 37.88
N GLN A 37 25.80 -11.32 38.52
CA GLN A 37 26.32 -12.51 39.19
C GLN A 37 26.13 -13.84 38.43
N ALA A 38 25.37 -13.88 37.32
CA ALA A 38 25.08 -15.12 36.57
C ALA A 38 25.50 -15.07 35.10
N ASN A 39 26.79 -14.87 34.84
CA ASN A 39 27.41 -14.77 33.52
C ASN A 39 27.45 -16.11 32.71
N LYS A 40 26.51 -17.04 32.91
CA LYS A 40 26.69 -18.46 32.51
C LYS A 40 26.02 -18.91 31.21
N ASN A 41 25.11 -18.13 30.62
CA ASN A 41 24.29 -18.63 29.50
C ASN A 41 24.51 -17.92 28.16
N TYR A 42 25.19 -16.77 28.13
CA TYR A 42 25.57 -16.09 26.90
C TYR A 42 26.75 -16.81 26.25
N LYS A 43 26.58 -17.32 25.03
CA LYS A 43 27.67 -18.00 24.31
C LYS A 43 28.57 -17.00 23.61
N SER A 44 29.88 -17.20 23.73
CA SER A 44 30.90 -16.48 22.97
C SER A 44 30.81 -16.79 21.47
N LYS A 45 31.43 -15.96 20.62
CA LYS A 45 31.48 -16.19 19.18
C LYS A 45 31.96 -17.61 18.82
N ASP A 46 33.06 -18.05 19.44
CA ASP A 46 33.65 -19.35 19.16
C ASP A 46 32.74 -20.53 19.55
N GLU A 47 31.98 -20.38 20.63
CA GLU A 47 31.00 -21.40 21.05
C GLU A 47 29.83 -21.49 20.08
N VAL A 48 29.34 -20.35 19.58
CA VAL A 48 28.26 -20.31 18.58
C VAL A 48 28.77 -20.85 17.24
N ASP A 49 29.97 -20.43 16.80
CA ASP A 49 30.61 -20.94 15.58
C ASP A 49 30.73 -22.48 15.67
N ARG A 50 31.29 -22.99 16.77
CA ARG A 50 31.45 -24.44 16.99
C ARG A 50 30.12 -25.18 16.98
N ALA A 51 29.05 -24.61 17.54
CA ALA A 51 27.73 -25.24 17.54
C ALA A 51 27.24 -25.50 16.10
N TYR A 52 27.35 -24.51 15.22
CA TYR A 52 26.98 -24.65 13.80
C TYR A 52 27.91 -25.60 13.04
N LEU A 53 29.24 -25.47 13.23
CA LEU A 53 30.23 -26.29 12.55
C LEU A 53 30.11 -27.77 12.94
N GLU A 54 29.91 -28.08 14.23
CA GLU A 54 29.75 -29.45 14.70
C GLU A 54 28.40 -30.06 14.33
N ALA A 55 27.32 -29.27 14.34
CA ALA A 55 26.01 -29.73 13.86
C ALA A 55 26.07 -30.14 12.38
N ASN A 56 26.78 -29.36 11.57
CA ASN A 56 26.83 -29.53 10.12
C ASN A 56 28.14 -30.16 9.63
N ARG A 57 28.87 -30.87 10.50
CA ARG A 57 30.22 -31.38 10.18
C ARG A 57 30.24 -32.22 8.90
N GLU A 58 29.32 -33.17 8.76
CA GLU A 58 29.33 -34.08 7.60
C GLU A 58 29.20 -33.33 6.27
N ILE A 59 28.30 -32.34 6.19
CA ILE A 59 28.12 -31.56 4.96
C ILE A 59 29.29 -30.59 4.73
N ILE A 60 29.83 -29.96 5.78
CA ILE A 60 30.98 -29.05 5.67
C ILE A 60 32.24 -29.79 5.20
N GLU A 61 32.50 -30.99 5.72
CA GLU A 61 33.61 -31.83 5.26
C GLU A 61 33.48 -32.21 3.78
N SER A 62 32.25 -32.33 3.26
CA SER A 62 32.02 -32.62 1.84
C SER A 62 32.47 -31.49 0.90
N PHE A 63 32.67 -30.27 1.42
CA PHE A 63 33.16 -29.13 0.63
C PHE A 63 34.68 -29.08 0.55
N LYS A 64 35.40 -29.88 1.34
CA LYS A 64 36.87 -29.91 1.37
C LYS A 64 37.44 -30.71 0.19
N THR A 65 37.15 -30.27 -1.04
CA THR A 65 37.55 -30.95 -2.28
C THR A 65 38.97 -30.61 -2.74
N GLY A 66 39.55 -29.54 -2.21
CA GLY A 66 40.81 -28.96 -2.66
C GLY A 66 40.67 -28.01 -3.87
N GLU A 67 39.49 -27.95 -4.48
CA GLU A 67 39.16 -27.01 -5.55
C GLU A 67 38.89 -25.61 -4.98
N GLU A 68 39.00 -24.59 -5.83
CA GLU A 68 38.57 -23.24 -5.47
C GLU A 68 37.07 -23.24 -5.19
N THR A 69 36.72 -22.84 -3.97
CA THR A 69 35.35 -22.95 -3.46
C THR A 69 34.84 -21.58 -3.04
N VAL A 70 33.61 -21.25 -3.43
CA VAL A 70 32.97 -19.98 -3.09
C VAL A 70 31.64 -20.27 -2.39
N LEU A 71 31.48 -19.74 -1.19
CA LEU A 71 30.25 -19.86 -0.41
C LEU A 71 29.39 -18.60 -0.57
N LEU A 72 28.10 -18.81 -0.75
CA LEU A 72 27.08 -17.77 -0.95
C LEU A 72 25.91 -17.98 0.01
N VAL A 73 25.20 -16.90 0.32
CA VAL A 73 23.91 -16.98 1.03
C VAL A 73 22.82 -17.33 0.01
N GLY A 74 22.31 -18.55 0.05
CA GLY A 74 21.17 -19.05 -0.75
C GLY A 74 19.81 -18.94 -0.03
N SER A 75 19.77 -18.21 1.08
CA SER A 75 18.57 -17.96 1.89
C SER A 75 17.84 -16.68 1.45
N ASN A 76 16.57 -16.53 1.83
CA ASN A 76 15.84 -15.27 1.64
C ASN A 76 16.39 -14.11 2.51
N ARG A 77 17.34 -14.40 3.41
CA ARG A 77 18.16 -13.45 4.20
C ARG A 77 19.11 -12.60 3.32
N GLN A 78 18.57 -11.99 2.27
CA GLN A 78 19.27 -11.17 1.27
C GLN A 78 19.28 -9.67 1.59
N ASN A 79 18.59 -9.26 2.66
CA ASN A 79 18.65 -7.92 3.19
C ASN A 79 18.66 -7.94 4.74
N PRO A 80 19.17 -6.87 5.38
CA PRO A 80 19.27 -6.79 6.83
C PRO A 80 17.94 -6.95 7.58
N GLU A 81 16.82 -6.48 7.01
CA GLU A 81 15.50 -6.58 7.62
C GLU A 81 15.00 -8.03 7.69
N ILE A 82 15.12 -8.79 6.60
CA ILE A 82 14.75 -10.21 6.57
C ILE A 82 15.70 -11.05 7.42
N ASP A 83 17.02 -10.77 7.36
CA ASP A 83 17.98 -11.46 8.25
C ASP A 83 17.70 -11.16 9.73
N PHE A 84 17.27 -9.94 10.07
CA PHE A 84 16.84 -9.59 11.42
C PHE A 84 15.56 -10.32 11.82
N GLY A 85 14.55 -10.32 10.97
CA GLY A 85 13.28 -11.00 11.24
C GLY A 85 13.46 -12.49 11.50
N ASN A 86 14.29 -13.16 10.70
CA ASN A 86 14.58 -14.59 10.86
C ASN A 86 15.62 -14.86 11.98
N GLY A 87 16.58 -13.96 12.18
CA GLY A 87 17.66 -14.12 13.16
C GLY A 87 17.28 -13.78 14.60
N ASN A 88 16.29 -12.90 14.79
CA ASN A 88 15.83 -12.40 16.07
C ASN A 88 14.44 -12.91 16.48
N SER A 89 13.92 -13.91 15.75
CA SER A 89 12.56 -14.46 15.83
C SER A 89 11.92 -14.35 17.22
N GLY A 90 11.21 -13.25 17.45
CA GLY A 90 10.63 -12.90 18.74
C GLY A 90 9.58 -13.90 19.18
N PHE A 91 9.56 -14.21 20.48
CA PHE A 91 8.53 -14.92 21.27
C PHE A 91 7.99 -16.28 20.76
N THR A 92 8.30 -16.73 19.54
CA THR A 92 7.67 -17.90 18.90
C THR A 92 8.64 -19.01 18.55
N MET A 93 9.93 -18.73 18.40
CA MET A 93 10.97 -19.75 18.31
C MET A 93 11.79 -19.76 19.60
N LEU A 94 11.94 -20.93 20.22
CA LEU A 94 12.74 -21.13 21.42
C LEU A 94 14.25 -20.86 21.20
N TYR A 95 14.70 -20.85 19.95
CA TYR A 95 16.11 -20.78 19.58
C TYR A 95 16.31 -19.73 18.49
N PRO A 96 16.71 -18.48 18.83
CA PRO A 96 17.08 -17.51 17.81
C PRO A 96 18.32 -18.01 17.06
N THR A 97 18.40 -17.75 15.76
CA THR A 97 19.50 -18.28 14.93
C THR A 97 20.67 -17.28 14.84
N GLY A 98 20.42 -16.01 15.16
CA GLY A 98 21.34 -14.91 14.85
C GLY A 98 21.40 -14.59 13.36
N SER A 99 22.30 -13.68 13.00
CA SER A 99 22.57 -13.33 11.60
C SER A 99 23.32 -14.44 10.87
N VAL A 100 22.98 -14.67 9.60
CA VAL A 100 23.64 -15.66 8.74
C VAL A 100 25.10 -15.30 8.45
N PHE A 101 25.47 -14.01 8.35
CA PHE A 101 26.75 -13.63 7.76
C PHE A 101 27.98 -14.09 8.56
N PRO A 102 28.05 -13.90 9.89
CA PRO A 102 29.19 -14.39 10.67
C PRO A 102 29.31 -15.93 10.66
N ARG A 103 28.21 -16.64 10.36
CA ARG A 103 28.20 -18.11 10.25
C ARG A 103 28.82 -18.55 8.93
N MET A 104 28.50 -17.85 7.83
CA MET A 104 29.09 -18.12 6.52
C MET A 104 30.60 -17.90 6.52
N GLU A 105 31.09 -16.86 7.20
CA GLU A 105 32.53 -16.64 7.41
C GLU A 105 33.19 -17.80 8.16
N ALA A 106 32.56 -18.26 9.24
CA ALA A 106 33.07 -19.37 10.04
C ALA A 106 33.12 -20.67 9.24
N ILE A 107 32.10 -20.93 8.41
CA ILE A 107 32.07 -22.09 7.50
C ILE A 107 33.19 -21.97 6.45
N ALA A 108 33.33 -20.81 5.79
CA ALA A 108 34.40 -20.62 4.80
C ALA A 108 35.79 -20.88 5.40
N LYS A 109 36.03 -20.36 6.62
CA LYS A 109 37.26 -20.60 7.37
C LYS A 109 37.47 -22.08 7.71
N GLU A 110 36.41 -22.80 8.09
CA GLU A 110 36.47 -24.22 8.43
C GLU A 110 36.74 -25.10 7.20
N VAL A 111 36.20 -24.76 6.03
CA VAL A 111 36.44 -25.50 4.79
C VAL A 111 37.91 -25.39 4.37
N GLY A 112 38.51 -24.19 4.42
CA GLY A 112 39.96 -24.02 4.31
C GLY A 112 40.40 -22.83 3.44
N GLU A 113 41.70 -22.75 3.19
CA GLU A 113 42.35 -21.59 2.53
C GLU A 113 41.91 -21.37 1.07
N ASN A 114 41.45 -22.42 0.38
CA ASN A 114 40.91 -22.33 -0.98
C ASN A 114 39.42 -21.95 -1.02
N THR A 115 38.83 -21.60 0.12
CA THR A 115 37.41 -21.26 0.24
C THR A 115 37.24 -19.79 0.61
N THR A 116 36.36 -19.11 -0.13
CA THR A 116 36.00 -17.71 0.14
C THR A 116 34.51 -17.58 0.42
N PHE A 117 34.15 -16.67 1.33
CA PHE A 117 32.77 -16.21 1.45
C PHE A 117 32.57 -15.04 0.50
N ASN A 118 31.63 -15.17 -0.45
CA ASN A 118 31.26 -14.09 -1.34
C ASN A 118 30.13 -13.26 -0.69
N PRO A 119 30.36 -11.97 -0.41
CA PRO A 119 29.42 -11.12 0.33
C PRO A 119 28.25 -10.60 -0.51
N PHE A 120 28.11 -11.04 -1.77
CA PHE A 120 27.02 -10.62 -2.62
C PHE A 120 25.65 -10.94 -2.00
N LEU A 121 24.81 -9.91 -1.92
CA LEU A 121 23.41 -10.02 -1.53
C LEU A 121 22.53 -9.44 -2.63
N LEU A 122 21.33 -9.99 -2.80
CA LEU A 122 20.42 -9.54 -3.88
C LEU A 122 20.12 -8.04 -3.81
N LEU A 123 20.11 -7.47 -2.59
CA LEU A 123 19.90 -6.04 -2.36
C LEU A 123 20.97 -5.15 -3.03
N ASP A 124 22.17 -5.66 -3.29
CA ASP A 124 23.23 -4.92 -3.99
C ASP A 124 22.77 -4.47 -5.39
N LEU A 125 21.84 -5.20 -6.02
CA LEU A 125 21.29 -4.88 -7.33
C LEU A 125 20.21 -3.79 -7.30
N GLU A 126 19.62 -3.51 -6.15
CA GLU A 126 18.52 -2.56 -6.00
C GLU A 126 19.04 -1.11 -5.82
N PHE A 127 20.34 -0.92 -5.61
CA PHE A 127 20.97 0.40 -5.63
C PHE A 127 21.08 0.98 -7.05
N GLU A 128 21.07 2.31 -7.14
CA GLU A 128 21.29 3.06 -8.38
C GLU A 128 22.68 2.75 -8.96
N SER A 129 23.72 2.89 -8.14
CA SER A 129 25.06 2.38 -8.43
C SER A 129 25.25 1.01 -7.80
N VAL A 130 25.37 -0.01 -8.64
CA VAL A 130 25.58 -1.39 -8.19
C VAL A 130 27.02 -1.59 -7.76
N GLU A 131 27.21 -2.04 -6.52
CA GLU A 131 28.50 -2.42 -5.95
C GLU A 131 28.31 -3.74 -5.19
N ILE A 132 28.98 -4.79 -5.65
CA ILE A 132 28.85 -6.15 -5.10
C ILE A 132 29.44 -6.20 -3.69
N GLY A 133 28.66 -6.70 -2.73
CA GLY A 133 29.05 -6.77 -1.32
C GLY A 133 28.81 -5.48 -0.53
N LYS A 134 28.29 -4.43 -1.17
CA LYS A 134 28.03 -3.14 -0.51
C LYS A 134 27.06 -3.29 0.66
N THR A 135 25.94 -4.00 0.47
CA THR A 135 24.94 -4.23 1.53
C THR A 135 25.58 -4.86 2.76
N TYR A 136 26.37 -5.92 2.56
CA TYR A 136 27.04 -6.63 3.64
C TYR A 136 28.11 -5.77 4.32
N SER A 137 28.91 -5.01 3.56
CA SER A 137 29.90 -4.08 4.10
C SER A 137 29.25 -2.99 4.97
N GLU A 138 28.19 -2.35 4.47
CA GLU A 138 27.44 -1.32 5.20
C GLU A 138 26.78 -1.91 6.46
N PHE A 139 26.20 -3.11 6.36
CA PHE A 139 25.62 -3.83 7.50
C PHE A 139 26.64 -4.04 8.63
N ASN A 140 27.85 -4.50 8.28
CA ASN A 140 28.93 -4.69 9.26
C ASN A 140 29.40 -3.38 9.87
N ASN A 141 29.57 -2.33 9.05
CA ASN A 141 30.05 -1.02 9.51
C ASN A 141 29.08 -0.33 10.48
N LYS A 142 27.77 -0.59 10.36
CA LYS A 142 26.75 -0.08 11.27
C LYS A 142 26.77 -0.76 12.65
N GLY A 143 27.41 -1.92 12.76
CA GLY A 143 27.59 -2.61 14.04
C GLY A 143 26.27 -3.09 14.65
N TYR A 144 25.36 -3.64 13.86
CA TYR A 144 24.06 -4.14 14.33
C TYR A 144 24.16 -5.38 15.24
N LEU A 145 25.25 -6.13 15.12
CA LEU A 145 25.43 -7.40 15.82
C LEU A 145 26.28 -7.24 17.09
N ASN A 146 26.02 -8.11 18.06
CA ASN A 146 26.96 -8.45 19.12
C ASN A 146 28.08 -9.34 18.55
N GLU A 147 29.17 -9.51 19.31
CA GLU A 147 30.32 -10.33 18.89
C GLU A 147 29.95 -11.78 18.55
N ASN A 148 28.94 -12.34 19.21
CA ASN A 148 28.50 -13.72 18.97
C ASN A 148 27.56 -13.87 17.75
N GLY A 149 27.23 -12.78 17.05
CA GLY A 149 26.38 -12.78 15.87
C GLY A 149 24.88 -12.60 16.14
N THR A 150 24.45 -12.40 17.38
CA THR A 150 23.07 -11.97 17.67
C THR A 150 22.88 -10.50 17.36
N TYR A 151 21.65 -10.07 17.09
CA TYR A 151 21.34 -8.65 16.99
C TYR A 151 21.42 -7.95 18.34
N LYS A 152 21.84 -6.68 18.34
CA LYS A 152 21.79 -5.81 19.52
C LYS A 152 20.32 -5.52 19.87
N PRO A 153 19.94 -5.48 21.17
CA PRO A 153 18.56 -5.21 21.59
C PRO A 153 18.00 -3.86 21.12
N THR A 154 18.86 -2.91 20.77
CA THR A 154 18.48 -1.58 20.27
C THR A 154 18.12 -1.56 18.78
N VAL A 155 18.39 -2.64 18.04
CA VAL A 155 18.10 -2.72 16.60
C VAL A 155 16.63 -3.06 16.39
N THR A 156 15.97 -2.33 15.50
CA THR A 156 14.56 -2.55 15.13
C THR A 156 14.45 -2.65 13.61
N SER A 157 13.39 -3.27 13.09
CA SER A 157 13.14 -3.40 11.64
C SER A 157 13.25 -2.05 10.91
N ASN A 158 12.65 -1.00 11.48
CA ASN A 158 12.63 0.34 10.89
C ASN A 158 14.01 0.99 10.82
N GLN A 159 14.97 0.55 11.66
CA GLN A 159 16.32 1.10 11.69
C GLN A 159 17.03 0.89 10.35
N PHE A 160 16.80 -0.24 9.66
CA PHE A 160 17.44 -0.52 8.37
C PHE A 160 17.00 0.47 7.28
N THR A 161 15.70 0.80 7.22
CA THR A 161 15.20 1.82 6.30
C THR A 161 15.76 3.21 6.62
N VAL A 162 15.84 3.58 7.91
CA VAL A 162 16.44 4.85 8.35
C VAL A 162 17.92 4.93 7.98
N ASP A 163 18.63 3.81 8.03
CA ASP A 163 20.04 3.71 7.67
C ASP A 163 20.33 3.64 6.16
N GLY A 164 19.28 3.64 5.33
CA GLY A 164 19.39 3.74 3.87
C GLY A 164 19.35 2.41 3.11
N PHE A 165 19.05 1.29 3.77
CA PHE A 165 18.85 0.02 3.06
C PHE A 165 17.52 0.05 2.29
N PRO A 166 17.52 -0.20 0.97
CA PRO A 166 16.28 -0.25 0.21
C PRO A 166 15.40 -1.40 0.67
N GLN A 167 14.09 -1.28 0.44
CA GLN A 167 13.17 -2.40 0.64
C GLN A 167 13.28 -3.35 -0.55
N GLN A 168 13.48 -4.64 -0.26
CA GLN A 168 13.56 -5.68 -1.27
C GLN A 168 12.22 -6.39 -1.44
N LEU A 169 11.84 -6.72 -2.68
CA LEU A 169 10.79 -7.71 -2.94
C LEU A 169 11.34 -9.12 -2.72
N ASP A 170 10.73 -9.88 -1.82
CA ASP A 170 11.14 -11.26 -1.54
C ASP A 170 10.65 -12.19 -2.65
N ASP A 171 11.57 -12.93 -3.26
CA ASP A 171 11.25 -13.99 -4.22
C ASP A 171 11.21 -15.33 -3.49
N GLU A 172 10.02 -15.75 -3.07
CA GLU A 172 9.84 -16.98 -2.29
C GLU A 172 10.27 -18.25 -3.04
N SER A 173 10.43 -18.16 -4.37
CA SER A 173 10.92 -19.27 -5.20
C SER A 173 12.43 -19.30 -5.39
N LYS A 174 13.15 -18.25 -4.96
CA LYS A 174 14.62 -18.08 -5.08
C LYS A 174 15.19 -18.09 -6.50
N VAL A 175 14.37 -18.12 -7.57
CA VAL A 175 14.85 -18.09 -8.96
C VAL A 175 15.70 -16.86 -9.23
N SER A 176 15.23 -15.68 -8.80
CA SER A 176 15.95 -14.42 -9.04
C SER A 176 17.28 -14.35 -8.30
N LEU A 177 17.37 -14.98 -7.12
CA LEU A 177 18.62 -15.14 -6.37
C LEU A 177 19.62 -16.03 -7.11
N LEU A 178 19.20 -17.24 -7.51
CA LEU A 178 20.07 -18.17 -8.25
C LEU A 178 20.52 -17.56 -9.58
N PHE A 179 19.61 -16.93 -10.32
CA PHE A 179 19.94 -16.24 -11.58
C PHE A 179 21.07 -15.23 -11.37
N ALA A 180 20.93 -14.34 -10.39
CA ALA A 180 21.92 -13.30 -10.12
C ALA A 180 23.27 -13.89 -9.67
N GLN A 181 23.26 -14.88 -8.78
CA GLN A 181 24.48 -15.52 -8.30
C GLN A 181 25.22 -16.28 -9.41
N MET A 182 24.52 -17.01 -10.27
CA MET A 182 25.14 -17.72 -11.41
C MET A 182 25.69 -16.74 -12.44
N LYS A 183 24.98 -15.64 -12.74
CA LYS A 183 25.47 -14.59 -13.65
C LYS A 183 26.73 -13.92 -13.10
N LEU A 184 26.76 -13.62 -11.81
CA LEU A 184 27.94 -13.08 -11.14
C LEU A 184 29.12 -14.06 -11.16
N ALA A 185 28.88 -15.34 -10.85
CA ALA A 185 29.91 -16.38 -10.87
C ALA A 185 30.53 -16.54 -12.27
N ALA A 186 29.70 -16.59 -13.31
CA ALA A 186 30.15 -16.68 -14.69
C ALA A 186 30.91 -15.42 -15.16
N MET A 187 30.46 -14.23 -14.75
CA MET A 187 31.16 -12.97 -15.02
C MET A 187 32.55 -12.92 -14.39
N GLN A 188 32.70 -13.45 -13.18
CA GLN A 188 33.96 -13.47 -12.44
C GLN A 188 34.94 -14.55 -12.94
N ASN A 189 34.41 -15.62 -13.55
CA ASN A 189 35.22 -16.73 -14.05
C ASN A 189 34.80 -17.10 -15.50
N PRO A 190 35.01 -16.22 -16.49
CA PRO A 190 34.44 -16.40 -17.83
C PRO A 190 35.05 -17.57 -18.63
N ASP A 191 36.27 -17.99 -18.29
CA ASP A 191 37.01 -19.05 -18.99
C ASP A 191 36.97 -20.40 -18.26
N ASP A 192 36.39 -20.44 -17.06
CA ASP A 192 36.38 -21.59 -16.15
C ASP A 192 35.07 -22.37 -16.23
N ASP A 193 35.12 -23.65 -15.83
CA ASP A 193 33.92 -24.48 -15.69
C ASP A 193 33.41 -24.39 -14.24
N ILE A 194 32.17 -23.95 -14.10
CA ILE A 194 31.57 -23.61 -12.81
C ILE A 194 30.61 -24.72 -12.40
N GLU A 195 30.89 -25.35 -11.27
CA GLU A 195 29.95 -26.25 -10.60
C GLU A 195 29.16 -25.44 -9.56
N PHE A 196 27.91 -25.10 -9.86
CA PHE A 196 27.08 -24.30 -8.96
C PHE A 196 26.13 -25.20 -8.19
N ASN A 197 26.33 -25.35 -6.89
CA ASN A 197 25.51 -26.19 -6.02
C ASN A 197 24.54 -25.34 -5.19
N PHE A 198 23.25 -25.61 -5.31
CA PHE A 198 22.21 -24.94 -4.51
C PHE A 198 21.53 -25.92 -3.55
N TYR A 199 21.30 -25.51 -2.30
CA TYR A 199 20.72 -26.34 -1.25
C TYR A 199 19.52 -25.68 -0.59
N ASP A 200 18.44 -26.44 -0.40
CA ASP A 200 17.20 -25.97 0.23
C ASP A 200 16.44 -27.15 0.87
N ASP A 201 15.71 -26.90 1.96
CA ASP A 201 14.98 -27.93 2.70
C ASP A 201 13.53 -28.11 2.21
N ARG A 202 12.97 -27.15 1.48
CA ARG A 202 11.57 -27.12 1.08
C ARG A 202 11.30 -27.75 -0.28
N LYS A 203 10.28 -28.59 -0.37
CA LYS A 203 9.90 -29.26 -1.63
C LYS A 203 9.42 -28.29 -2.69
N ASP A 204 8.57 -27.34 -2.31
CA ASP A 204 7.98 -26.39 -3.27
C ASP A 204 9.04 -25.48 -3.91
N ILE A 205 10.12 -25.16 -3.19
CA ILE A 205 11.26 -24.41 -3.73
C ILE A 205 12.13 -25.30 -4.61
N VAL A 206 12.62 -26.44 -4.10
CA VAL A 206 13.55 -27.31 -4.84
C VAL A 206 12.94 -27.81 -6.14
N GLU A 207 11.71 -28.31 -6.11
CA GLU A 207 11.02 -28.84 -7.29
C GLU A 207 10.64 -27.71 -8.25
N GLY A 208 10.19 -26.56 -7.71
CA GLY A 208 9.87 -25.37 -8.48
C GLY A 208 11.09 -24.81 -9.24
N LEU A 209 12.23 -24.67 -8.56
CA LEU A 209 13.49 -24.25 -9.16
C LEU A 209 13.98 -25.23 -10.22
N ASN A 210 13.97 -26.53 -9.91
CA ASN A 210 14.43 -27.55 -10.83
C ASN A 210 13.57 -27.55 -12.10
N LYS A 211 12.25 -27.49 -11.96
CA LYS A 211 11.36 -27.40 -13.12
C LYS A 211 11.62 -26.11 -13.92
N PHE A 212 11.61 -24.96 -13.25
CA PHE A 212 11.74 -23.66 -13.91
C PHE A 212 13.05 -23.54 -14.69
N LEU A 213 14.18 -23.93 -14.11
CA LEU A 213 15.49 -23.78 -14.76
C LEU A 213 15.76 -24.87 -15.82
N ASN A 214 15.11 -26.03 -15.74
CA ASN A 214 15.10 -26.99 -16.85
C ASN A 214 14.28 -26.48 -18.04
N ASP A 215 13.18 -25.75 -17.79
CA ASP A 215 12.37 -25.14 -18.84
C ASP A 215 13.03 -23.87 -19.42
N ASN A 216 14.02 -23.30 -18.72
CA ASN A 216 14.71 -22.06 -19.08
C ASN A 216 16.25 -22.14 -18.93
N PRO A 217 16.94 -23.09 -19.58
CA PRO A 217 18.38 -23.30 -19.40
C PRO A 217 19.22 -22.13 -19.93
N GLU A 218 18.67 -21.29 -20.81
CA GLU A 218 19.32 -20.08 -21.29
C GLU A 218 19.43 -18.95 -20.23
N LEU A 219 18.71 -19.06 -19.11
CA LEU A 219 18.94 -18.19 -17.95
C LEU A 219 20.24 -18.54 -17.20
N ILE A 220 20.76 -19.75 -17.39
CA ILE A 220 22.01 -20.22 -16.79
C ILE A 220 23.16 -19.99 -17.78
N PRO A 221 24.26 -19.33 -17.41
CA PRO A 221 25.43 -19.17 -18.28
C PRO A 221 26.00 -20.51 -18.78
N LYS A 222 26.45 -20.57 -20.04
CA LYS A 222 26.93 -21.80 -20.69
C LYS A 222 28.14 -22.47 -20.04
N ASN A 223 28.88 -21.76 -19.19
CA ASN A 223 30.00 -22.30 -18.41
C ASN A 223 29.60 -22.75 -17.00
N VAL A 224 28.30 -22.72 -16.67
CA VAL A 224 27.77 -23.14 -15.38
C VAL A 224 27.02 -24.47 -15.53
N THR A 225 27.28 -25.40 -14.61
CA THR A 225 26.45 -26.58 -14.36
C THR A 225 25.77 -26.41 -13.01
N LEU A 226 24.44 -26.28 -13.00
CA LEU A 226 23.66 -26.13 -11.77
C LEU A 226 23.27 -27.49 -11.20
N ASN A 227 23.57 -27.69 -9.91
CA ASN A 227 23.22 -28.86 -9.12
C ASN A 227 22.31 -28.44 -7.97
N ILE A 228 21.01 -28.71 -8.11
CA ILE A 228 20.03 -28.48 -7.04
C ILE A 228 20.03 -29.70 -6.12
N LYS A 229 20.10 -29.47 -4.81
CA LYS A 229 20.14 -30.51 -3.78
C LYS A 229 19.13 -30.22 -2.68
N ALA A 230 18.25 -31.17 -2.42
CA ALA A 230 17.37 -31.13 -1.28
C ALA A 230 18.13 -31.51 0.00
N TYR A 231 18.11 -30.66 1.03
CA TYR A 231 18.82 -30.91 2.28
C TYR A 231 18.14 -30.22 3.46
N SER A 232 17.74 -30.99 4.47
CA SER A 232 17.04 -30.48 5.66
C SER A 232 17.89 -30.54 6.93
N GLY A 233 19.22 -30.62 6.79
CA GLY A 233 20.12 -30.81 7.93
C GLY A 233 20.41 -32.30 8.24
N PRO A 234 21.27 -32.57 9.23
CA PRO A 234 21.62 -33.93 9.65
C PRO A 234 20.43 -34.61 10.32
N ILE A 235 20.48 -35.94 10.41
CA ILE A 235 19.50 -36.72 11.19
C ILE A 235 19.66 -36.34 12.67
N PRO A 236 18.60 -35.86 13.35
CA PRO A 236 18.67 -35.54 14.77
C PRO A 236 18.97 -36.78 15.61
N THR A 237 19.79 -36.63 16.66
CA THR A 237 19.92 -37.68 17.69
C THR A 237 18.64 -37.76 18.53
N PRO A 238 18.41 -38.87 19.28
CA PRO A 238 17.28 -38.95 20.21
C PRO A 238 17.21 -37.77 21.19
N GLU A 239 18.36 -37.31 21.70
CA GLU A 239 18.43 -36.17 22.62
C GLU A 239 18.03 -34.86 21.95
N GLN A 240 18.45 -34.66 20.70
CA GLN A 240 18.08 -33.49 19.91
C GLN A 240 16.58 -33.50 19.59
N ALA A 241 16.06 -34.64 19.14
CA ALA A 241 14.61 -34.80 18.91
C ALA A 241 13.81 -34.53 20.20
N ASN A 242 14.28 -35.03 21.35
CA ASN A 242 13.63 -34.80 22.65
C ASN A 242 13.59 -33.33 23.07
N SER A 243 14.60 -32.53 22.71
CA SER A 243 14.62 -31.09 23.03
C SER A 243 13.54 -30.27 22.29
N GLU A 244 12.92 -30.86 21.26
CA GLU A 244 11.78 -30.26 20.54
C GLU A 244 10.43 -30.56 21.22
N LEU A 245 10.44 -31.18 22.41
CA LEU A 245 9.25 -31.42 23.20
C LEU A 245 8.66 -30.09 23.69
N ASN A 246 7.70 -29.55 22.93
CA ASN A 246 7.12 -28.23 23.17
C ASN A 246 5.82 -28.25 23.98
N GLN A 247 5.18 -29.40 24.12
CA GLN A 247 3.90 -29.53 24.82
C GLN A 247 3.76 -30.86 25.55
N PHE A 248 2.89 -30.88 26.56
CA PHE A 248 2.44 -32.09 27.25
C PHE A 248 1.01 -31.89 27.76
N ILE A 249 0.35 -33.00 28.11
CA ILE A 249 -1.02 -33.00 28.62
C ILE A 249 -0.97 -33.26 30.13
N MET A 250 -1.70 -32.48 30.92
CA MET A 250 -2.08 -32.86 32.28
C MET A 250 -3.50 -33.39 32.30
N HIS A 251 -3.71 -34.53 32.95
CA HIS A 251 -5.01 -35.20 33.04
C HIS A 251 -5.23 -35.75 34.46
N THR A 252 -6.48 -35.69 34.92
CA THR A 252 -6.87 -36.26 36.22
C THR A 252 -7.78 -37.46 36.00
N ALA A 253 -7.43 -38.60 36.60
CA ALA A 253 -8.18 -39.84 36.52
C ALA A 253 -8.60 -40.31 37.92
N ALA A 254 -9.84 -40.81 38.05
CA ALA A 254 -10.32 -41.39 39.32
C ALA A 254 -9.63 -42.72 39.66
N SER A 255 -9.23 -43.47 38.64
CA SER A 255 -8.41 -44.68 38.74
C SER A 255 -7.72 -44.91 37.39
N LEU A 256 -6.64 -45.68 37.38
CA LEU A 256 -5.93 -46.05 36.15
C LEU A 256 -5.92 -47.57 36.00
N ASP A 257 -6.84 -48.08 35.18
CA ASP A 257 -6.76 -49.43 34.62
C ASP A 257 -6.05 -49.30 33.26
N THR A 258 -4.83 -49.84 33.18
CA THR A 258 -4.00 -49.74 31.97
C THR A 258 -4.55 -50.60 30.82
N ASP A 259 -5.29 -51.66 31.14
CA ASP A 259 -5.88 -52.57 30.16
C ASP A 259 -7.24 -52.06 29.67
N ASN A 260 -7.96 -51.31 30.51
CA ASN A 260 -9.26 -50.73 30.20
C ASN A 260 -9.45 -49.31 30.77
N PRO A 261 -8.73 -48.31 30.23
CA PRO A 261 -8.78 -46.94 30.74
C PRO A 261 -10.18 -46.31 30.58
N SER A 262 -10.49 -45.34 31.44
CA SER A 262 -11.75 -44.59 31.33
C SER A 262 -11.88 -43.92 29.95
N PRO A 263 -13.10 -43.66 29.44
CA PRO A 263 -13.29 -42.99 28.15
C PRO A 263 -12.52 -41.66 28.03
N ALA A 264 -12.46 -40.86 29.09
CA ALA A 264 -11.73 -39.59 29.11
C ALA A 264 -10.21 -39.80 29.06
N THR A 265 -9.69 -40.79 29.80
CA THR A 265 -8.27 -41.14 29.77
C THR A 265 -7.87 -41.70 28.41
N LYS A 266 -8.71 -42.54 27.80
CA LYS A 266 -8.48 -43.07 26.45
C LYS A 266 -8.44 -41.95 25.40
N GLU A 267 -9.36 -40.99 25.46
CA GLU A 267 -9.34 -39.83 24.57
C GLU A 267 -8.07 -38.99 24.75
N ALA A 268 -7.62 -38.79 25.99
CA ALA A 268 -6.36 -38.10 26.25
C ALA A 268 -5.16 -38.87 25.67
N MET A 269 -5.13 -40.20 25.79
CA MET A 269 -4.12 -41.08 25.18
C MET A 269 -4.10 -40.99 23.65
N GLU A 270 -5.26 -41.02 23.00
CA GLU A 270 -5.38 -40.86 21.55
C GLU A 270 -4.88 -39.48 21.08
N LEU A 271 -5.18 -38.41 21.85
CA LEU A 271 -4.66 -37.08 21.58
C LEU A 271 -3.14 -36.99 21.76
N ALA A 272 -2.60 -37.57 22.82
CA ALA A 272 -1.16 -37.65 23.06
C ALA A 272 -0.43 -38.36 21.92
N GLN A 273 -0.96 -39.50 21.47
CA GLN A 273 -0.43 -40.25 20.33
C GLN A 273 -0.48 -39.42 19.05
N LYS A 274 -1.62 -38.78 18.78
CA LYS A 274 -1.80 -37.92 17.60
C LYS A 274 -0.83 -36.73 17.58
N ASN A 275 -0.53 -36.15 18.73
CA ASN A 275 0.32 -34.96 18.86
C ASN A 275 1.76 -35.28 19.28
N ASN A 276 2.09 -36.58 19.42
CA ASN A 276 3.39 -37.06 19.87
C ASN A 276 3.89 -36.36 21.15
N CYS A 277 3.04 -36.29 22.18
CA CYS A 277 3.36 -35.61 23.44
C CYS A 277 2.99 -36.47 24.66
N PRO A 278 3.73 -36.38 25.78
CA PRO A 278 3.42 -37.17 26.96
C PRO A 278 2.19 -36.65 27.70
N ILE A 279 1.55 -37.55 28.47
CA ILE A 279 0.49 -37.22 29.42
C ILE A 279 1.03 -37.44 30.82
N LEU A 280 0.97 -36.41 31.66
CA LEU A 280 1.05 -36.57 33.11
C LEU A 280 -0.36 -36.80 33.64
N ILE A 281 -0.55 -37.90 34.34
CA ILE A 281 -1.83 -38.37 34.87
C ILE A 281 -1.75 -38.34 36.38
N LYS A 282 -2.64 -37.57 37.01
CA LYS A 282 -2.87 -37.59 38.45
C LYS A 282 -3.98 -38.59 38.78
N ILE A 283 -3.73 -39.48 39.73
CA ILE A 283 -4.67 -40.46 40.26
C ILE A 283 -4.92 -40.14 41.73
N ASN A 284 -6.17 -39.84 42.08
CA ASN A 284 -6.54 -39.54 43.47
C ASN A 284 -6.63 -40.83 44.29
N GLY A 285 -6.07 -40.82 45.50
CA GLY A 285 -6.13 -41.96 46.41
C GLY A 285 -6.21 -41.55 47.88
N GLU A 286 -6.76 -42.42 48.72
CA GLU A 286 -6.88 -42.19 50.18
C GLU A 286 -5.51 -42.04 50.89
N GLY A 287 -4.42 -42.49 50.23
CA GLY A 287 -3.04 -42.38 50.71
C GLY A 287 -2.24 -41.20 50.12
N GLY A 288 -2.89 -40.27 49.42
CA GLY A 288 -2.25 -39.19 48.65
C GLY A 288 -2.34 -39.41 47.15
N ASP A 289 -2.07 -38.35 46.39
CA ASP A 289 -2.09 -38.39 44.92
C ASP A 289 -0.95 -39.26 44.38
N LYS A 290 -1.24 -40.12 43.40
CA LYS A 290 -0.23 -40.84 42.61
C LYS A 290 -0.11 -40.20 41.23
N PHE A 291 1.12 -40.02 40.75
CA PHE A 291 1.38 -39.50 39.41
C PHE A 291 1.96 -40.60 38.50
N VAL A 292 1.42 -40.69 37.29
CA VAL A 292 1.84 -41.64 36.25
C VAL A 292 2.03 -40.87 34.96
N ILE A 293 3.01 -41.24 34.14
CA ILE A 293 3.22 -40.68 32.82
C ILE A 293 2.87 -41.71 31.73
N TYR A 294 2.09 -41.30 30.74
CA TYR A 294 1.90 -42.04 29.49
C TYR A 294 2.76 -41.40 28.40
N ARG A 295 3.67 -42.16 27.79
CA ARG A 295 4.78 -41.63 26.97
C ARG A 295 5.34 -42.65 25.99
N HIS A 296 6.16 -42.20 25.04
CA HIS A 296 7.09 -43.07 24.32
C HIS A 296 8.26 -43.51 25.20
N ASN A 297 8.55 -44.82 25.21
CA ASN A 297 9.72 -45.40 25.85
C ASN A 297 10.96 -45.37 24.95
N LYS A 298 12.10 -45.89 25.45
CA LYS A 298 13.38 -45.87 24.72
C LYS A 298 13.33 -46.69 23.43
N GLU A 299 12.42 -47.66 23.39
CA GLU A 299 12.13 -48.50 22.24
C GLU A 299 11.11 -47.85 21.27
N GLY A 300 10.62 -46.65 21.59
CA GLY A 300 9.64 -45.92 20.78
C GLY A 300 8.20 -46.44 20.93
N ASN A 301 7.89 -47.28 21.92
CA ASN A 301 6.53 -47.76 22.19
C ASN A 301 5.82 -46.87 23.21
N TRP A 302 4.50 -46.69 23.06
CA TRP A 302 3.70 -46.01 24.08
C TRP A 302 3.49 -46.91 25.30
N ASP A 303 3.81 -46.40 26.48
CA ASP A 303 3.70 -47.14 27.74
C ASP A 303 3.48 -46.19 28.93
N PHE A 304 3.06 -46.77 30.05
CA PHE A 304 2.97 -46.09 31.34
C PHE A 304 4.28 -46.21 32.12
N ALA A 305 4.63 -45.17 32.87
CA ALA A 305 5.70 -45.21 33.87
C ALA A 305 5.27 -44.42 35.10
N ASP A 306 5.80 -44.79 36.27
CA ASP A 306 5.62 -43.96 37.47
C ASP A 306 6.33 -42.61 37.26
N PHE A 307 5.74 -41.53 37.76
CA PHE A 307 6.31 -40.18 37.73
C PHE A 307 6.50 -39.70 39.17
N ASP A 308 7.74 -39.51 39.60
CA ASP A 308 8.04 -39.04 40.96
C ASP A 308 8.06 -37.50 40.98
N GLU A 309 7.04 -36.91 41.59
CA GLU A 309 6.91 -35.46 41.72
C GLU A 309 8.04 -34.82 42.54
N LYS A 310 8.77 -35.61 43.34
CA LYS A 310 9.91 -35.14 44.12
C LYS A 310 11.09 -34.72 43.24
N GLU A 311 11.13 -35.15 41.98
CA GLU A 311 12.15 -34.72 41.03
C GLU A 311 11.95 -33.28 40.53
N LEU A 312 10.79 -32.66 40.81
CA LEU A 312 10.42 -31.35 40.25
C LEU A 312 10.88 -30.13 41.07
N ASP A 313 11.50 -30.32 42.24
CA ASP A 313 11.75 -29.24 43.22
C ASP A 313 10.48 -28.41 43.55
N LEU A 314 9.29 -28.95 43.25
CA LEU A 314 7.99 -28.36 43.54
C LEU A 314 7.40 -28.99 44.80
N ASN A 315 6.63 -28.22 45.56
CA ASN A 315 5.78 -28.80 46.61
C ASN A 315 4.71 -29.68 45.95
N ALA A 316 4.59 -30.95 46.38
CA ALA A 316 3.60 -31.90 45.84
C ALA A 316 2.16 -31.34 45.84
N THR A 317 1.80 -30.51 46.83
CA THR A 317 0.49 -29.85 46.90
C THR A 317 0.33 -28.79 45.80
N GLU A 318 1.40 -28.06 45.45
CA GLU A 318 1.38 -27.07 44.38
C GLU A 318 1.38 -27.73 43.00
N PHE A 319 2.15 -28.80 42.83
CA PHE A 319 2.15 -29.59 41.61
C PHE A 319 0.77 -30.21 41.35
N SER A 320 0.16 -30.81 42.39
CA SER A 320 -1.20 -31.37 42.33
C SER A 320 -2.26 -30.35 41.90
N LYS A 321 -2.15 -29.09 42.32
CA LYS A 321 -3.06 -28.00 41.93
C LYS A 321 -2.96 -27.58 40.46
N LYS A 322 -1.89 -27.96 39.74
CA LYS A 322 -1.75 -27.70 38.30
C LYS A 322 -2.64 -28.62 37.45
N PHE A 323 -3.15 -29.71 38.02
CA PHE A 323 -4.01 -30.66 37.31
C PHE A 323 -5.47 -30.18 37.25
N PRO A 324 -6.20 -30.51 36.17
CA PRO A 324 -7.63 -30.19 36.05
C PRO A 324 -8.47 -30.92 37.10
N ALA A 325 -9.74 -30.49 37.27
CA ALA A 325 -10.67 -31.10 38.21
C ALA A 325 -10.92 -32.59 37.92
N GLU A 326 -11.50 -33.30 38.90
CA GLU A 326 -11.73 -34.76 38.87
C GLU A 326 -12.86 -35.20 37.91
N ASP A 327 -13.18 -34.40 36.89
CA ASP A 327 -14.22 -34.66 35.90
C ASP A 327 -13.68 -35.33 34.62
N GLY A 328 -12.44 -35.82 34.65
CA GLY A 328 -11.74 -36.29 33.46
C GLY A 328 -11.20 -35.17 32.58
N GLY A 329 -11.15 -33.94 33.10
CA GLY A 329 -10.57 -32.79 32.43
C GLY A 329 -9.13 -33.03 31.97
N ARG A 330 -8.73 -32.25 30.95
CA ARG A 330 -7.37 -32.25 30.41
C ARG A 330 -6.94 -30.83 30.09
N GLN A 331 -5.65 -30.56 30.22
CA GLN A 331 -5.06 -29.27 29.86
C GLN A 331 -3.78 -29.47 29.05
N PHE A 332 -3.69 -28.80 27.91
CA PHE A 332 -2.45 -28.70 27.15
C PHE A 332 -1.57 -27.62 27.78
N LEU A 333 -0.36 -28.01 28.15
CA LEU A 333 0.63 -27.10 28.71
C LEU A 333 1.85 -27.04 27.79
N GLN A 334 2.39 -25.83 27.69
CA GLN A 334 3.62 -25.57 26.96
C GLN A 334 4.81 -25.82 27.89
N THR A 335 5.82 -26.53 27.40
CA THR A 335 7.01 -26.91 28.20
C THR A 335 7.84 -25.71 28.61
N PHE A 336 7.98 -24.69 27.73
CA PHE A 336 8.70 -23.46 28.05
C PHE A 336 8.07 -22.66 29.21
N LYS A 337 6.78 -22.86 29.50
CA LYS A 337 6.09 -22.25 30.66
C LYS A 337 6.23 -23.07 31.95
N ASN A 338 6.77 -24.29 31.86
CA ASN A 338 6.95 -25.23 32.97
C ASN A 338 8.31 -25.93 32.85
N PRO A 339 9.43 -25.19 32.93
CA PRO A 339 10.77 -25.72 32.68
C PRO A 339 11.18 -26.85 33.62
N GLU A 340 10.66 -26.87 34.85
CA GLU A 340 10.87 -27.93 35.84
C GLU A 340 10.26 -29.26 35.40
N ILE A 341 9.03 -29.21 34.87
CA ILE A 341 8.32 -30.36 34.33
C ILE A 341 9.00 -30.83 33.05
N HIS A 342 9.32 -29.90 32.16
CA HIS A 342 10.01 -30.20 30.90
C HIS A 342 11.29 -30.99 31.11
N ARG A 343 12.16 -30.56 32.04
CA ARG A 343 13.44 -31.25 32.33
C ARG A 343 13.25 -32.69 32.82
N SER A 344 12.15 -32.97 33.50
CA SER A 344 11.79 -34.34 33.92
C SER A 344 11.21 -35.14 32.76
N LEU A 345 10.36 -34.51 31.95
CA LEU A 345 9.79 -35.12 30.75
C LEU A 345 10.85 -35.49 29.72
N GLU A 346 11.89 -34.67 29.49
CA GLU A 346 12.98 -34.97 28.56
C GLU A 346 13.74 -36.27 28.89
N LYS A 347 13.77 -36.66 30.17
CA LYS A 347 14.40 -37.90 30.64
C LYS A 347 13.50 -39.11 30.49
N LEU A 348 12.18 -38.89 30.52
CA LEU A 348 11.18 -39.94 30.59
C LEU A 348 10.56 -40.19 29.22
N HIS A 349 10.24 -39.17 28.43
CA HIS A 349 9.60 -39.27 27.13
C HIS A 349 10.62 -39.19 25.99
N PHE A 350 10.60 -40.17 25.08
CA PHE A 350 11.51 -40.25 23.93
C PHE A 350 10.73 -40.01 22.64
N LEU A 351 10.84 -38.81 22.07
CA LEU A 351 10.25 -38.50 20.79
C LEU A 351 10.86 -39.40 19.70
N PRO A 352 10.05 -40.00 18.81
CA PRO A 352 10.57 -40.63 17.60
C PRO A 352 11.40 -39.61 16.82
N ILE A 353 12.55 -40.06 16.31
CA ILE A 353 13.38 -39.24 15.42
C ILE A 353 12.53 -38.91 14.19
N PRO A 354 12.21 -37.63 13.94
CA PRO A 354 11.40 -37.26 12.79
C PRO A 354 12.14 -37.62 11.50
N SER A 355 11.42 -38.16 10.51
CA SER A 355 12.02 -38.46 9.21
C SER A 355 12.39 -37.21 8.42
N GLY A 356 11.75 -36.08 8.71
CA GLY A 356 11.98 -34.78 8.08
C GLY A 356 11.39 -33.67 8.94
N ARG A 357 11.63 -32.43 8.54
CA ARG A 357 11.26 -31.26 9.33
C ARG A 357 9.74 -31.10 9.49
N PRO A 358 9.23 -30.71 10.68
CA PRO A 358 7.80 -30.46 10.86
C PRO A 358 7.28 -29.42 9.87
N SER A 359 6.19 -29.76 9.18
CA SER A 359 5.52 -28.84 8.26
C SER A 359 4.86 -27.70 9.04
N ASN A 360 5.47 -26.52 9.02
CA ASN A 360 4.78 -25.29 9.38
C ASN A 360 3.86 -24.88 8.22
N ARG A 361 2.56 -24.74 8.49
CA ARG A 361 1.55 -24.23 7.51
C ARG A 361 1.30 -25.12 6.28
N GLY A 362 1.55 -26.42 6.37
CA GLY A 362 1.33 -27.36 5.27
C GLY A 362 2.46 -27.39 4.23
N ILE A 363 3.60 -26.77 4.52
CA ILE A 363 4.77 -26.78 3.64
C ILE A 363 5.55 -28.08 3.87
N GLU A 364 5.71 -28.87 2.81
CA GLU A 364 6.48 -30.10 2.85
C GLU A 364 7.99 -29.83 2.79
N HIS A 365 8.74 -30.56 3.61
CA HIS A 365 10.20 -30.54 3.62
C HIS A 365 10.74 -31.90 3.19
N TYR A 366 12.00 -31.93 2.78
CA TYR A 366 12.71 -33.18 2.52
C TYR A 366 13.09 -33.90 3.82
N PRO A 367 13.44 -35.20 3.73
CA PRO A 367 13.98 -35.93 4.86
C PRO A 367 15.31 -35.36 5.36
N TYR A 368 15.59 -35.56 6.65
CA TYR A 368 16.91 -35.29 7.21
C TYR A 368 17.97 -36.25 6.64
N GLY A 369 19.25 -35.85 6.74
CA GLY A 369 20.39 -36.68 6.38
C GLY A 369 21.15 -36.14 5.18
N LYS A 370 21.62 -37.03 4.31
CA LYS A 370 22.47 -36.62 3.18
C LYS A 370 21.70 -35.80 2.15
N PRO A 371 22.34 -34.79 1.53
CA PRO A 371 21.72 -34.05 0.42
C PRO A 371 21.25 -34.98 -0.69
N ILE A 372 20.01 -34.78 -1.17
CA ILE A 372 19.40 -35.55 -2.26
C ILE A 372 19.57 -34.74 -3.56
N PRO A 373 20.43 -35.17 -4.50
CA PRO A 373 20.69 -34.42 -5.72
C PRO A 373 19.57 -34.60 -6.76
N PHE A 374 19.28 -33.52 -7.47
CA PHE A 374 18.49 -33.54 -8.71
C PHE A 374 19.40 -33.68 -9.93
N SER A 375 18.81 -33.97 -11.10
CA SER A 375 19.55 -34.00 -12.36
C SER A 375 20.25 -32.66 -12.61
N PRO A 376 21.57 -32.65 -12.87
CA PRO A 376 22.30 -31.43 -13.18
C PRO A 376 21.75 -30.72 -14.41
N ILE A 377 21.70 -29.39 -14.38
CA ILE A 377 21.23 -28.55 -15.49
C ILE A 377 22.43 -27.82 -16.08
N ARG A 378 22.77 -28.14 -17.34
CA ARG A 378 23.82 -27.42 -18.06
C ARG A 378 23.25 -26.12 -18.62
N GLY A 379 23.93 -25.00 -18.36
CA GLY A 379 23.51 -23.72 -18.91
C GLY A 379 23.69 -23.59 -20.41
N GLU A 380 22.87 -22.75 -21.02
CA GLU A 380 22.89 -22.45 -22.45
C GLU A 380 23.07 -20.95 -22.75
N GLY A 381 22.95 -20.10 -21.74
CA GLY A 381 22.95 -18.64 -21.88
C GLY A 381 24.34 -18.03 -22.06
N SER A 382 24.38 -16.74 -22.37
CA SER A 382 25.62 -15.96 -22.42
C SER A 382 26.32 -15.88 -21.07
N ILE A 383 27.64 -15.79 -21.18
CA ILE A 383 28.54 -15.40 -20.10
C ILE A 383 28.58 -13.86 -20.12
N PRO A 384 28.03 -13.18 -19.12
CA PRO A 384 28.06 -11.72 -19.08
C PRO A 384 29.47 -11.18 -18.86
N THR A 385 29.75 -10.00 -19.37
CA THR A 385 31.02 -9.28 -19.18
C THR A 385 30.92 -8.19 -18.11
N ALA A 386 29.70 -7.67 -17.89
CA ALA A 386 29.39 -6.67 -16.89
C ALA A 386 28.00 -6.88 -16.30
N ILE A 387 27.72 -6.23 -15.16
CA ILE A 387 26.40 -6.26 -14.51
C ILE A 387 25.32 -5.66 -15.41
N THR A 388 25.66 -4.65 -16.21
CA THR A 388 24.77 -4.01 -17.18
C THR A 388 24.22 -4.98 -18.22
N ASP A 389 24.92 -6.08 -18.49
CA ASP A 389 24.53 -7.06 -19.50
C ASP A 389 23.32 -7.91 -19.03
N TRP A 390 23.16 -8.12 -17.72
CA TRP A 390 22.16 -9.05 -17.18
C TRP A 390 21.23 -8.46 -16.11
N LYS A 391 21.58 -7.32 -15.49
CA LYS A 391 20.68 -6.62 -14.55
C LYS A 391 19.33 -6.28 -15.17
N PRO A 392 19.22 -5.83 -16.44
CA PRO A 392 17.92 -5.61 -17.07
C PRO A 392 17.06 -6.88 -17.12
N VAL A 393 17.65 -8.04 -17.43
CA VAL A 393 16.95 -9.34 -17.43
C VAL A 393 16.43 -9.67 -16.03
N PHE A 394 17.26 -9.49 -15.00
CA PHE A 394 16.87 -9.66 -13.61
C PHE A 394 15.67 -8.79 -13.23
N GLN A 395 15.69 -7.51 -13.61
CA GLN A 395 14.62 -6.54 -13.30
C GLN A 395 13.32 -6.92 -14.00
N VAL A 396 13.37 -7.17 -15.32
CA VAL A 396 12.20 -7.55 -16.12
C VAL A 396 11.61 -8.88 -15.64
N MET A 397 12.45 -9.87 -15.30
CA MET A 397 12.00 -11.16 -14.78
C MET A 397 11.22 -11.00 -13.46
N ARG A 398 11.69 -10.13 -12.56
CA ARG A 398 11.00 -9.85 -11.29
C ARG A 398 9.70 -9.09 -11.52
N GLN A 399 9.73 -8.04 -12.33
CA GLN A 399 8.53 -7.24 -12.67
C GLN A 399 7.44 -8.11 -13.32
N ALA A 400 7.82 -8.96 -14.29
CA ALA A 400 6.91 -9.87 -14.97
C ALA A 400 6.31 -10.94 -14.03
N SER A 401 6.90 -11.15 -12.86
CA SER A 401 6.49 -12.15 -11.87
C SER A 401 5.75 -11.54 -10.67
N THR A 402 5.61 -10.22 -10.62
CA THR A 402 4.81 -9.55 -9.58
C THR A 402 3.34 -9.89 -9.78
N ASP A 403 2.65 -10.36 -8.74
CA ASP A 403 1.20 -10.58 -8.78
C ASP A 403 0.47 -9.24 -8.54
N PRO A 404 -0.29 -8.73 -9.53
CA PRO A 404 -1.00 -7.46 -9.39
C PRO A 404 -2.08 -7.47 -8.30
N LEU A 405 -2.50 -8.64 -7.81
CA LEU A 405 -3.48 -8.79 -6.74
C LEU A 405 -2.86 -8.86 -5.34
N LEU A 406 -1.53 -9.01 -5.23
CA LEU A 406 -0.81 -9.23 -3.97
C LEU A 406 0.01 -8.03 -3.47
N ASP A 407 -0.30 -6.82 -3.94
CA ASP A 407 0.44 -5.56 -3.70
C ASP A 407 0.76 -5.29 -2.21
N ALA A 408 -0.06 -5.82 -1.27
CA ALA A 408 0.18 -5.68 0.17
C ALA A 408 1.27 -6.61 0.75
N SER A 409 1.55 -7.77 0.12
CA SER A 409 2.35 -8.84 0.74
C SER A 409 3.86 -8.77 0.46
N ARG A 410 4.29 -7.93 -0.50
CA ARG A 410 5.70 -7.76 -0.92
C ARG A 410 6.43 -9.07 -1.28
N LYS A 411 5.67 -10.09 -1.67
CA LYS A 411 6.17 -11.39 -2.10
C LYS A 411 5.94 -11.56 -3.59
N LEU A 412 6.94 -12.09 -4.27
CA LEU A 412 6.81 -12.57 -5.64
C LEU A 412 7.27 -14.02 -5.71
N SER A 413 6.81 -14.75 -6.72
CA SER A 413 7.26 -16.12 -6.99
C SER A 413 7.52 -16.24 -8.48
N VAL A 414 8.78 -16.08 -8.89
CA VAL A 414 9.16 -16.17 -10.31
C VAL A 414 8.82 -17.55 -10.86
N ALA A 415 9.14 -18.62 -10.13
CA ALA A 415 8.86 -19.97 -10.59
C ALA A 415 7.36 -20.23 -10.90
N LYS A 416 6.44 -19.54 -10.19
CA LYS A 416 5.00 -19.70 -10.37
C LYS A 416 4.40 -18.74 -11.39
N HIS A 417 4.87 -17.49 -11.43
CA HIS A 417 4.18 -16.41 -12.15
C HIS A 417 4.88 -15.94 -13.42
N PHE A 418 6.12 -16.35 -13.65
CA PHE A 418 6.85 -16.01 -14.86
C PHE A 418 6.20 -16.62 -16.10
N THR A 419 6.03 -15.80 -17.12
CA THR A 419 5.70 -16.24 -18.48
C THR A 419 6.50 -15.42 -19.47
N LEU A 420 6.85 -16.00 -20.62
CA LEU A 420 7.58 -15.27 -21.67
C LEU A 420 6.78 -14.07 -22.19
N ALA A 421 5.46 -14.19 -22.29
CA ALA A 421 4.57 -13.10 -22.70
C ALA A 421 4.66 -11.90 -21.74
N ARG A 422 4.58 -12.14 -20.41
CA ARG A 422 4.74 -11.06 -19.41
C ARG A 422 6.15 -10.50 -19.40
N PHE A 423 7.18 -11.34 -19.54
CA PHE A 423 8.56 -10.88 -19.65
C PHE A 423 8.75 -9.93 -20.84
N ILE A 424 8.20 -10.27 -22.01
CA ILE A 424 8.22 -9.40 -23.19
C ILE A 424 7.41 -8.12 -22.95
N ALA A 425 6.24 -8.21 -22.32
CA ALA A 425 5.41 -7.05 -22.02
C ALA A 425 6.17 -6.00 -21.20
N GLU A 426 6.85 -6.44 -20.14
CA GLU A 426 7.64 -5.56 -19.27
C GLU A 426 8.93 -5.07 -19.96
N GLY A 427 9.66 -5.97 -20.64
CA GLY A 427 10.92 -5.65 -21.29
C GLY A 427 10.80 -4.69 -22.49
N TYR A 428 9.63 -4.66 -23.13
CA TYR A 428 9.36 -3.85 -24.33
C TYR A 428 8.21 -2.86 -24.12
N ALA A 429 7.91 -2.50 -22.87
CA ALA A 429 6.84 -1.57 -22.51
C ALA A 429 7.01 -0.18 -23.16
N ASN A 430 8.25 0.26 -23.40
CA ASN A 430 8.54 1.52 -24.08
C ASN A 430 8.92 1.29 -25.55
N PRO A 431 8.01 1.54 -26.53
CA PRO A 431 8.33 1.34 -27.94
C PRO A 431 9.42 2.25 -28.49
N LYS A 432 9.79 3.31 -27.77
CA LYS A 432 10.81 4.28 -28.22
C LYS A 432 12.20 3.95 -27.69
N ALA A 433 12.32 3.05 -26.71
CA ALA A 433 13.60 2.64 -26.15
C ALA A 433 13.91 1.21 -26.60
N ALA A 434 15.16 0.96 -27.00
CA ALA A 434 15.61 -0.41 -27.17
C ALA A 434 15.57 -1.13 -25.82
N PRO A 435 15.22 -2.42 -25.78
CA PRO A 435 15.39 -3.23 -24.58
C PRO A 435 16.88 -3.27 -24.20
N GLY A 436 17.19 -3.65 -22.96
CA GLY A 436 18.58 -3.98 -22.62
C GLY A 436 19.05 -5.19 -23.43
N ASP A 437 20.32 -5.21 -23.86
CA ASP A 437 20.85 -6.25 -24.75
C ASP A 437 20.59 -7.68 -24.24
N GLY A 438 20.74 -7.93 -22.93
CA GLY A 438 20.43 -9.24 -22.35
C GLY A 438 18.95 -9.64 -22.41
N VAL A 439 18.02 -8.67 -22.42
CA VAL A 439 16.58 -8.93 -22.58
C VAL A 439 16.29 -9.39 -24.01
N GLN A 440 16.87 -8.72 -25.01
CA GLN A 440 16.78 -9.14 -26.41
C GLN A 440 17.41 -10.52 -26.61
N GLU A 441 18.61 -10.74 -26.08
CA GLU A 441 19.31 -12.02 -26.20
C GLU A 441 18.49 -13.20 -25.63
N PHE A 442 17.91 -13.03 -24.44
CA PHE A 442 17.07 -14.06 -23.84
C PHE A 442 15.82 -14.37 -24.70
N VAL A 443 15.17 -13.34 -25.24
CA VAL A 443 14.01 -13.52 -26.12
C VAL A 443 14.41 -14.23 -27.43
N ASP A 444 15.53 -13.85 -28.03
CA ASP A 444 16.05 -14.49 -29.23
C ASP A 444 16.36 -15.98 -29.00
N GLN A 445 17.01 -16.31 -27.87
CA GLN A 445 17.31 -17.68 -27.48
C GLN A 445 16.04 -18.52 -27.29
N LYS A 446 14.97 -17.93 -26.73
CA LYS A 446 13.65 -18.57 -26.66
C LYS A 446 13.04 -18.76 -28.05
N PHE A 447 13.04 -17.73 -28.89
CA PHE A 447 12.39 -17.74 -30.20
C PHE A 447 13.05 -18.70 -31.19
N ILE A 448 14.35 -18.98 -31.05
CA ILE A 448 15.05 -20.01 -31.84
C ILE A 448 14.45 -21.40 -31.60
N LYS A 449 13.96 -21.68 -30.38
CA LYS A 449 13.38 -22.97 -29.99
C LYS A 449 11.87 -23.08 -30.29
N MET A 450 11.23 -21.98 -30.67
CA MET A 450 9.79 -21.90 -30.89
C MET A 450 9.45 -21.91 -32.38
N THR A 451 8.27 -22.40 -32.74
CA THR A 451 7.68 -22.25 -34.07
C THR A 451 7.16 -20.82 -34.29
N ASN A 452 6.95 -20.42 -35.55
CA ASN A 452 6.38 -19.09 -35.85
C ASN A 452 4.98 -18.90 -35.22
N GLN A 453 4.24 -20.00 -35.06
CA GLN A 453 2.91 -20.00 -34.46
C GLN A 453 2.99 -19.66 -32.97
N GLU A 454 3.87 -20.35 -32.23
CA GLU A 454 4.08 -20.10 -30.79
C GLU A 454 4.64 -18.70 -30.51
N ILE A 455 5.54 -18.20 -31.38
CA ILE A 455 6.04 -16.82 -31.28
C ILE A 455 4.88 -15.82 -31.46
N ALA A 456 4.07 -15.99 -32.51
CA ALA A 456 2.93 -15.11 -32.76
C ALA A 456 1.93 -15.14 -31.59
N ASP A 457 1.64 -16.30 -31.02
CA ASP A 457 0.79 -16.45 -29.84
C ASP A 457 1.36 -15.69 -28.63
N THR A 458 2.66 -15.87 -28.35
CA THR A 458 3.35 -15.19 -27.26
C THR A 458 3.34 -13.66 -27.43
N LEU A 459 3.55 -13.14 -28.65
CA LEU A 459 3.52 -11.71 -28.96
C LEU A 459 2.12 -11.11 -28.92
N VAL A 460 1.08 -11.90 -29.20
CA VAL A 460 -0.32 -11.49 -29.02
C VAL A 460 -0.64 -11.39 -27.52
N ASP A 461 -0.22 -12.37 -26.74
CA ASP A 461 -0.50 -12.45 -25.30
C ASP A 461 0.31 -11.43 -24.48
N SER A 462 1.47 -10.97 -24.97
CA SER A 462 2.25 -9.92 -24.34
C SER A 462 1.62 -8.52 -24.46
N LYS A 463 0.60 -8.35 -25.31
CA LYS A 463 -0.12 -7.09 -25.55
C LYS A 463 0.78 -5.89 -25.93
N ILE A 464 1.99 -6.13 -26.41
CA ILE A 464 2.87 -5.06 -26.89
C ILE A 464 2.39 -4.49 -28.24
N ASN A 465 2.82 -3.29 -28.57
CA ASN A 465 2.50 -2.65 -29.85
C ASN A 465 3.36 -3.20 -31.01
N GLY A 466 2.93 -2.88 -32.23
CA GLY A 466 3.59 -3.31 -33.46
C GLY A 466 5.04 -2.82 -33.62
N HIS A 467 5.37 -1.61 -33.14
CA HIS A 467 6.75 -1.13 -33.16
C HIS A 467 7.66 -2.02 -32.31
N SER A 468 7.22 -2.37 -31.09
CA SER A 468 7.93 -3.30 -30.22
C SER A 468 8.05 -4.69 -30.85
N ILE A 469 7.01 -5.18 -31.55
CA ILE A 469 7.07 -6.46 -32.30
C ILE A 469 8.16 -6.43 -33.37
N LYS A 470 8.25 -5.34 -34.15
CA LYS A 470 9.31 -5.19 -35.16
C LYS A 470 10.70 -5.14 -34.53
N GLN A 471 10.86 -4.49 -33.37
CA GLN A 471 12.12 -4.45 -32.65
C GLN A 471 12.57 -5.84 -32.19
N ILE A 472 11.64 -6.65 -31.67
CA ILE A 472 11.93 -8.00 -31.21
C ILE A 472 12.35 -8.92 -32.37
N LEU A 473 11.67 -8.81 -33.51
CA LEU A 473 11.86 -9.71 -34.65
C LEU A 473 13.00 -9.23 -35.56
N THR A 474 14.22 -9.62 -35.24
CA THR A 474 15.44 -9.18 -35.93
C THR A 474 15.71 -9.89 -37.28
N ASP A 475 15.15 -11.08 -37.51
CA ASP A 475 15.26 -11.82 -38.77
C ASP A 475 14.15 -11.39 -39.75
N GLU A 476 14.51 -10.60 -40.78
CA GLU A 476 13.57 -10.07 -41.79
C GLU A 476 12.71 -11.15 -42.48
N GLN A 477 13.27 -12.32 -42.78
CA GLN A 477 12.52 -13.37 -43.48
C GLN A 477 11.46 -13.99 -42.58
N ARG A 478 11.80 -14.20 -41.31
CA ARG A 478 10.90 -14.77 -40.32
C ARG A 478 9.88 -13.73 -39.81
N GLN A 479 10.30 -12.46 -39.75
CA GLN A 479 9.55 -11.33 -39.25
C GLN A 479 8.21 -11.17 -39.97
N ASN A 480 8.20 -11.08 -41.32
CA ASN A 480 6.98 -10.86 -42.09
C ASN A 480 5.92 -11.95 -41.83
N LYS A 481 6.34 -13.22 -41.83
CA LYS A 481 5.44 -14.35 -41.58
C LYS A 481 4.87 -14.33 -40.16
N ILE A 482 5.65 -13.94 -39.15
CA ILE A 482 5.17 -13.82 -37.77
C ILE A 482 4.21 -12.63 -37.64
N ILE A 483 4.53 -11.48 -38.25
CA ILE A 483 3.66 -10.30 -38.24
C ILE A 483 2.31 -10.62 -38.87
N GLU A 484 2.28 -11.31 -40.01
CA GLU A 484 1.04 -11.76 -40.66
C GLU A 484 0.19 -12.64 -39.72
N LEU A 485 0.82 -13.57 -38.99
CA LEU A 485 0.13 -14.42 -38.00
C LEU A 485 -0.40 -13.62 -36.82
N VAL A 486 0.38 -12.66 -36.30
CA VAL A 486 -0.06 -11.75 -35.23
C VAL A 486 -1.27 -10.94 -35.68
N ILE A 487 -1.23 -10.37 -36.88
CA ILE A 487 -2.33 -9.62 -37.47
C ILE A 487 -3.57 -10.50 -37.60
N ALA A 488 -3.44 -11.69 -38.20
CA ALA A 488 -4.56 -12.60 -38.39
C ALA A 488 -5.27 -12.93 -37.05
N LYS A 489 -4.50 -13.16 -35.97
CA LYS A 489 -5.06 -13.43 -34.64
C LYS A 489 -5.70 -12.21 -33.98
N LYS A 490 -5.09 -11.05 -34.11
CA LYS A 490 -5.65 -9.81 -33.57
C LYS A 490 -6.95 -9.45 -34.31
N LEU A 491 -6.99 -9.61 -35.63
CA LEU A 491 -8.20 -9.44 -36.44
C LEU A 491 -9.28 -10.47 -36.11
N SER A 492 -8.93 -11.74 -35.87
CA SER A 492 -9.93 -12.72 -35.46
C SER A 492 -10.56 -12.38 -34.10
N LYS A 493 -9.78 -11.82 -33.17
CA LYS A 493 -10.30 -11.31 -31.89
C LYS A 493 -11.22 -10.10 -32.11
N LEU A 494 -10.86 -9.17 -33.02
CA LEU A 494 -11.69 -8.00 -33.34
C LEU A 494 -13.04 -8.33 -33.98
N ASN A 495 -13.14 -9.46 -34.66
CA ASN A 495 -14.39 -9.95 -35.24
C ASN A 495 -15.30 -10.64 -34.20
N ASP A 496 -14.85 -10.75 -32.94
CA ASP A 496 -15.68 -11.25 -31.84
C ASP A 496 -16.70 -10.19 -31.41
N VAL A 497 -17.98 -10.58 -31.34
CA VAL A 497 -19.13 -9.67 -31.18
C VAL A 497 -19.22 -9.10 -29.75
N GLU A 498 -18.49 -9.68 -28.80
CA GLU A 498 -18.58 -9.36 -27.37
C GLU A 498 -17.46 -8.45 -26.83
N LEU A 499 -16.57 -7.90 -27.68
CA LEU A 499 -15.48 -7.04 -27.20
C LEU A 499 -15.98 -5.73 -26.61
N SER A 500 -15.49 -5.40 -25.42
CA SER A 500 -15.62 -4.05 -24.88
C SER A 500 -14.85 -3.03 -25.73
N ILE A 501 -15.26 -1.76 -25.68
CA ILE A 501 -14.55 -0.66 -26.37
C ILE A 501 -13.08 -0.60 -25.95
N GLN A 502 -12.78 -0.89 -24.68
CA GLN A 502 -11.43 -0.94 -24.16
C GLN A 502 -10.63 -2.07 -24.82
N GLU A 503 -11.14 -3.30 -24.84
CA GLU A 503 -10.43 -4.43 -25.44
C GLU A 503 -10.21 -4.22 -26.94
N ARG A 504 -11.23 -3.68 -27.63
CA ARG A 504 -11.12 -3.32 -29.04
C ARG A 504 -10.00 -2.30 -29.26
N TYR A 505 -9.97 -1.23 -28.48
CA TYR A 505 -8.92 -0.22 -28.58
C TYR A 505 -7.54 -0.78 -28.21
N GLU A 506 -7.42 -1.62 -27.19
CA GLU A 506 -6.16 -2.30 -26.84
C GLU A 506 -5.63 -3.13 -28.03
N ILE A 507 -6.52 -3.89 -28.70
CA ILE A 507 -6.14 -4.66 -29.88
C ILE A 507 -5.72 -3.73 -31.03
N GLU A 508 -6.51 -2.71 -31.35
CA GLU A 508 -6.21 -1.76 -32.44
C GLU A 508 -4.91 -0.97 -32.18
N SER A 509 -4.71 -0.49 -30.96
CA SER A 509 -3.48 0.20 -30.53
C SER A 509 -2.27 -0.72 -30.62
N SER A 510 -2.43 -1.99 -30.26
CA SER A 510 -1.35 -2.98 -30.36
C SER A 510 -0.93 -3.31 -31.80
N LEU A 511 -1.70 -2.90 -32.82
CA LEU A 511 -1.34 -3.00 -34.25
C LEU A 511 -0.51 -1.81 -34.73
N LYS A 512 -0.38 -0.74 -33.93
CA LYS A 512 0.39 0.46 -34.30
C LYS A 512 1.88 0.13 -34.47
N GLY A 513 2.43 0.42 -35.64
CA GLY A 513 3.79 0.12 -36.06
C GLY A 513 3.94 -1.05 -37.03
N ILE A 514 2.88 -1.81 -37.31
CA ILE A 514 2.86 -2.90 -38.31
C ILE A 514 1.73 -2.71 -39.32
N GLU A 515 1.26 -1.47 -39.51
CA GLU A 515 0.10 -1.17 -40.34
C GLU A 515 0.29 -1.49 -41.81
N GLU A 516 1.52 -1.44 -42.32
CA GLU A 516 1.77 -1.74 -43.73
C GLU A 516 1.44 -3.19 -44.10
N HIS A 517 1.28 -4.06 -43.10
CA HIS A 517 0.91 -5.46 -43.26
C HIS A 517 -0.61 -5.70 -43.07
N LEU A 518 -1.39 -4.67 -42.74
CA LEU A 518 -2.85 -4.81 -42.59
C LEU A 518 -3.52 -4.98 -43.97
N PRO A 519 -4.54 -5.84 -44.09
CA PRO A 519 -5.37 -5.89 -45.29
C PRO A 519 -5.96 -4.50 -45.59
N LEU A 520 -6.00 -4.11 -46.86
CA LEU A 520 -6.58 -2.84 -47.35
C LEU A 520 -8.02 -2.59 -46.86
N GLU A 521 -8.74 -3.66 -46.54
CA GLU A 521 -10.12 -3.66 -46.07
C GLU A 521 -10.26 -3.26 -44.60
N PHE A 522 -9.17 -3.24 -43.83
CA PHE A 522 -9.19 -2.90 -42.41
C PHE A 522 -9.04 -1.38 -42.22
N THR A 523 -10.17 -0.68 -42.12
CA THR A 523 -10.22 0.73 -41.75
C THR A 523 -10.02 0.88 -40.25
N LYS A 524 -8.91 1.53 -39.84
CA LYS A 524 -8.73 2.01 -38.46
C LYS A 524 -9.96 2.80 -38.02
N MET A 525 -10.39 2.62 -36.77
CA MET A 525 -11.39 3.50 -36.19
C MET A 525 -10.83 4.93 -36.23
N SER A 526 -11.52 5.85 -36.93
CA SER A 526 -11.08 7.24 -36.98
C SER A 526 -11.08 7.84 -35.58
N ALA A 527 -10.30 8.89 -35.35
CA ALA A 527 -10.34 9.62 -34.08
C ALA A 527 -11.77 10.03 -33.71
N ASP A 528 -12.58 10.40 -34.71
CA ASP A 528 -13.99 10.74 -34.55
C ASP A 528 -14.83 9.52 -34.13
N ALA A 529 -14.67 8.38 -34.79
CA ALA A 529 -15.40 7.16 -34.46
C ALA A 529 -15.04 6.64 -33.05
N LEU A 530 -13.76 6.74 -32.66
CA LEU A 530 -13.30 6.43 -31.31
C LEU A 530 -13.88 7.40 -30.28
N ALA A 531 -13.87 8.71 -30.57
CA ALA A 531 -14.48 9.69 -29.69
C ALA A 531 -15.98 9.44 -29.52
N THR A 532 -16.72 9.11 -30.59
CA THR A 532 -18.14 8.75 -30.50
C THR A 532 -18.35 7.52 -29.64
N ALA A 533 -17.60 6.44 -29.87
CA ALA A 533 -17.70 5.21 -29.07
C ALA A 533 -17.39 5.48 -27.58
N LEU A 534 -16.33 6.21 -27.27
CA LEU A 534 -15.96 6.55 -25.88
C LEU A 534 -17.00 7.45 -25.21
N SER A 535 -17.62 8.37 -25.96
CA SER A 535 -18.75 9.18 -25.47
C SER A 535 -20.00 8.39 -25.18
N ASP A 536 -20.23 7.29 -25.90
CA ASP A 536 -21.35 6.36 -25.72
C ASP A 536 -21.07 5.32 -24.62
N SER A 537 -19.78 5.12 -24.26
CA SER A 537 -19.37 4.18 -23.22
C SER A 537 -19.72 4.66 -21.80
N ALA A 538 -19.84 3.69 -20.88
CA ALA A 538 -19.96 3.92 -19.45
C ALA A 538 -18.59 4.20 -18.75
N MET A 539 -17.51 4.38 -19.52
CA MET A 539 -16.18 4.61 -18.95
C MET A 539 -16.10 5.96 -18.24
N SER A 540 -15.39 5.99 -17.10
CA SER A 540 -15.06 7.25 -16.43
C SER A 540 -14.02 8.05 -17.22
N GLY A 541 -13.98 9.35 -17.02
CA GLY A 541 -13.00 10.23 -17.67
C GLY A 541 -11.57 9.84 -17.34
N GLN A 542 -11.28 9.44 -16.09
CA GLN A 542 -9.98 8.88 -15.70
C GLN A 542 -9.61 7.63 -16.51
N ALA A 543 -10.56 6.72 -16.72
CA ALA A 543 -10.33 5.52 -17.52
C ALA A 543 -10.05 5.87 -18.99
N ILE A 544 -10.80 6.82 -19.56
CA ILE A 544 -10.59 7.31 -20.94
C ILE A 544 -9.20 7.97 -21.07
N VAL A 545 -8.82 8.84 -20.13
CA VAL A 545 -7.50 9.52 -20.13
C VAL A 545 -6.36 8.51 -20.00
N LYS A 546 -6.54 7.46 -19.18
CA LYS A 546 -5.56 6.39 -19.01
C LYS A 546 -5.46 5.52 -20.27
N LEU A 547 -6.59 5.18 -20.89
CA LEU A 547 -6.65 4.42 -22.14
C LEU A 547 -5.89 5.14 -23.27
N LEU A 548 -6.06 6.46 -23.35
CA LEU A 548 -5.46 7.30 -24.40
C LEU A 548 -4.07 7.84 -24.03
N LYS A 549 -3.43 7.35 -22.95
CA LYS A 549 -2.18 7.96 -22.41
C LYS A 549 -1.09 8.12 -23.46
N ASP A 550 -0.94 7.13 -24.34
CA ASP A 550 0.10 7.05 -25.37
C ASP A 550 -0.44 7.30 -26.79
N ASP A 551 -1.69 7.74 -26.92
CA ASP A 551 -2.29 8.10 -28.22
C ASP A 551 -1.82 9.48 -28.68
N GLU A 552 -1.42 9.59 -29.96
CA GLU A 552 -0.93 10.85 -30.53
C GLU A 552 -2.05 11.87 -30.75
N ASN A 553 -3.29 11.41 -30.90
CA ASN A 553 -4.49 12.22 -31.05
C ASN A 553 -5.26 12.33 -29.73
N LYS A 554 -4.67 11.94 -28.60
CA LYS A 554 -5.29 11.96 -27.26
C LYS A 554 -6.05 13.26 -26.99
N GLU A 555 -5.42 14.41 -27.22
CA GLU A 555 -6.05 15.71 -26.96
C GLU A 555 -7.27 15.93 -27.87
N GLN A 556 -7.18 15.59 -29.15
CA GLN A 556 -8.29 15.70 -30.09
C GLN A 556 -9.44 14.78 -29.68
N ILE A 557 -9.15 13.51 -29.41
CA ILE A 557 -10.14 12.50 -29.04
C ILE A 557 -10.84 12.91 -27.74
N ILE A 558 -10.10 13.29 -26.69
CA ILE A 558 -10.70 13.72 -25.42
C ILE A 558 -11.55 14.97 -25.61
N ASN A 559 -11.09 15.95 -26.39
CA ASN A 559 -11.87 17.16 -26.66
C ASN A 559 -13.18 16.85 -27.40
N GLN A 560 -13.14 15.93 -28.36
CA GLN A 560 -14.33 15.47 -29.08
C GLN A 560 -15.26 14.66 -28.17
N VAL A 561 -14.70 13.83 -27.27
CA VAL A 561 -15.48 13.11 -26.25
C VAL A 561 -16.24 14.08 -25.35
N ILE A 562 -15.55 15.14 -24.92
CA ILE A 562 -16.12 16.23 -24.12
C ILE A 562 -17.24 16.93 -24.91
N ASP A 563 -17.04 17.26 -26.19
CA ASP A 563 -18.07 17.89 -27.03
C ASP A 563 -19.31 17.02 -27.19
N ASN A 564 -19.11 15.75 -27.52
CA ASN A 564 -20.19 14.79 -27.68
C ASN A 564 -20.99 14.63 -26.36
N LYS A 565 -20.31 14.57 -25.20
CA LYS A 565 -20.97 14.48 -23.89
C LYS A 565 -21.72 15.76 -23.53
N PHE A 566 -21.15 16.95 -23.79
CA PHE A 566 -21.87 18.22 -23.64
C PHE A 566 -23.10 18.30 -24.54
N SER A 567 -22.98 17.84 -25.79
CA SER A 567 -24.10 17.83 -26.74
C SER A 567 -25.23 16.90 -26.27
N LYS A 568 -24.91 15.71 -25.72
CA LYS A 568 -25.91 14.82 -25.13
C LYS A 568 -26.63 15.45 -23.95
N LEU A 569 -25.91 16.16 -23.09
CA LEU A 569 -26.45 16.84 -21.93
C LEU A 569 -27.47 17.95 -22.26
N GLN A 570 -27.40 18.51 -23.48
CA GLN A 570 -28.38 19.46 -24.01
C GLN A 570 -29.70 18.79 -24.45
N GLY A 571 -29.73 17.46 -24.58
CA GLY A 571 -30.91 16.69 -24.94
C GLY A 571 -31.82 16.33 -23.76
N GLU A 572 -32.95 15.70 -24.07
CA GLU A 572 -33.82 15.08 -23.06
C GLU A 572 -33.17 13.77 -22.58
N LEU A 573 -32.84 13.71 -21.29
CA LEU A 573 -32.20 12.55 -20.64
C LEU A 573 -32.97 12.19 -19.38
N THR A 574 -32.95 10.91 -19.01
CA THR A 574 -33.33 10.49 -17.66
C THR A 574 -32.31 10.96 -16.63
N ASP A 575 -32.71 11.06 -15.35
CA ASP A 575 -31.80 11.48 -14.27
C ASP A 575 -30.60 10.53 -14.14
N GLU A 576 -30.81 9.23 -14.38
CA GLU A 576 -29.75 8.21 -14.35
C GLU A 576 -28.74 8.39 -15.49
N GLU A 577 -29.22 8.63 -16.72
CA GLU A 577 -28.35 8.90 -17.87
C GLU A 577 -27.56 10.18 -17.69
N ARG A 578 -28.21 11.23 -17.18
CA ARG A 578 -27.56 12.51 -16.86
C ARG A 578 -26.47 12.33 -15.82
N GLN A 579 -26.76 11.64 -14.72
CA GLN A 579 -25.78 11.35 -13.68
C GLN A 579 -24.59 10.51 -14.20
N LYS A 580 -24.84 9.53 -15.08
CA LYS A 580 -23.77 8.76 -15.74
C LYS A 580 -22.88 9.63 -16.63
N ILE A 581 -23.45 10.56 -17.39
CA ILE A 581 -22.66 11.47 -18.23
C ILE A 581 -21.87 12.45 -17.35
N GLU A 582 -22.49 13.01 -16.32
CA GLU A 582 -21.85 13.93 -15.38
C GLU A 582 -20.66 13.30 -14.65
N THR A 583 -20.86 12.11 -14.07
CA THR A 583 -19.78 11.37 -13.37
C THR A 583 -18.67 10.95 -14.32
N SER A 584 -18.96 10.77 -15.61
CA SER A 584 -17.93 10.46 -16.61
C SER A 584 -16.97 11.61 -16.90
N PHE A 585 -17.27 12.87 -16.50
CA PHE A 585 -16.30 13.96 -16.63
C PHE A 585 -15.17 13.91 -15.60
N ASN A 586 -15.33 13.14 -14.51
CA ASN A 586 -14.30 12.99 -13.49
C ASN A 586 -13.00 12.42 -14.11
N GLY A 587 -11.89 13.14 -13.96
CA GLY A 587 -10.59 12.86 -14.58
C GLY A 587 -10.29 13.61 -15.88
N MET A 588 -11.28 14.26 -16.49
CA MET A 588 -11.11 15.07 -17.70
C MET A 588 -10.97 16.58 -17.39
N GLU A 589 -10.94 16.98 -16.12
CA GLU A 589 -10.89 18.38 -15.69
C GLU A 589 -9.77 19.19 -16.36
N PRO A 590 -8.51 18.70 -16.47
CA PRO A 590 -7.44 19.47 -17.10
C PRO A 590 -7.73 19.81 -18.57
N PHE A 591 -8.37 18.89 -19.30
CA PHE A 591 -8.74 19.08 -20.71
C PHE A 591 -9.91 20.05 -20.84
N ILE A 592 -10.88 20.00 -19.92
CA ILE A 592 -12.01 20.93 -19.88
C ILE A 592 -11.53 22.34 -19.52
N THR A 593 -10.62 22.48 -18.54
CA THR A 593 -10.01 23.78 -18.21
C THR A 593 -9.22 24.33 -19.39
N GLN A 594 -8.41 23.51 -20.07
CA GLN A 594 -7.68 23.93 -21.29
C GLN A 594 -8.64 24.39 -22.39
N LYS A 595 -9.78 23.70 -22.55
CA LYS A 595 -10.83 24.06 -23.49
C LYS A 595 -11.50 25.38 -23.12
N PHE A 596 -11.87 25.55 -21.85
CA PHE A 596 -12.47 26.79 -21.34
C PHE A 596 -11.53 27.99 -21.46
N ALA A 597 -10.23 27.82 -21.23
CA ALA A 597 -9.24 28.87 -21.45
C ALA A 597 -9.19 29.39 -22.90
N LYS A 598 -9.58 28.56 -23.88
CA LYS A 598 -9.68 28.95 -25.30
C LYS A 598 -11.05 29.52 -25.68
N MET A 599 -12.04 29.43 -24.80
CA MET A 599 -13.39 29.92 -25.03
C MET A 599 -13.57 31.32 -24.45
N GLN A 600 -14.38 32.15 -25.13
CA GLN A 600 -14.85 33.39 -24.52
C GLN A 600 -15.81 33.08 -23.36
N ARG A 601 -15.78 33.90 -22.31
CA ARG A 601 -16.67 33.80 -21.12
C ARG A 601 -18.13 33.53 -21.49
N GLN A 602 -18.68 34.27 -22.47
CA GLN A 602 -20.06 34.09 -22.93
C GLN A 602 -20.32 32.72 -23.56
N GLY A 603 -19.31 32.15 -24.23
CA GLY A 603 -19.37 30.79 -24.78
C GLY A 603 -19.44 29.74 -23.68
N ILE A 604 -18.66 29.89 -22.61
CA ILE A 604 -18.68 28.99 -21.45
C ILE A 604 -20.04 29.06 -20.74
N VAL A 605 -20.53 30.27 -20.46
CA VAL A 605 -21.84 30.49 -19.84
C VAL A 605 -22.96 29.87 -20.68
N LYS A 606 -22.91 30.01 -22.00
CA LYS A 606 -23.87 29.38 -22.91
C LYS A 606 -23.81 27.87 -22.81
N LEU A 607 -22.62 27.27 -22.96
CA LEU A 607 -22.42 25.82 -22.90
C LEU A 607 -22.93 25.21 -21.59
N LEU A 608 -22.53 25.77 -20.45
CA LEU A 608 -22.90 25.27 -19.12
C LEU A 608 -24.40 25.44 -18.86
N ASN A 609 -24.99 26.56 -19.27
CA ASN A 609 -26.43 26.78 -19.13
C ASN A 609 -27.23 25.76 -19.93
N ASP A 610 -26.82 25.49 -21.17
CA ASP A 610 -27.58 24.66 -22.11
C ASP A 610 -27.40 23.16 -21.77
N SER A 611 -26.34 22.78 -21.07
CA SER A 611 -26.04 21.40 -20.67
C SER A 611 -26.90 20.84 -19.53
N HIS A 612 -27.76 21.64 -18.89
CA HIS A 612 -28.57 21.20 -17.75
C HIS A 612 -27.78 20.45 -16.65
N MET A 613 -26.48 20.75 -16.49
CA MET A 613 -25.63 20.07 -15.50
C MET A 613 -25.96 20.49 -14.07
N SER A 614 -25.71 19.58 -13.13
CA SER A 614 -25.73 19.89 -11.71
C SER A 614 -24.70 20.97 -11.35
N GLY A 615 -25.03 21.80 -10.36
CA GLY A 615 -24.15 22.89 -9.93
C GLY A 615 -22.79 22.40 -9.42
N GLN A 616 -22.77 21.22 -8.77
CA GLN A 616 -21.54 20.59 -8.25
C GLN A 616 -20.54 20.28 -9.37
N ILE A 617 -21.00 19.70 -10.47
CA ILE A 617 -20.13 19.40 -11.63
C ILE A 617 -19.66 20.69 -12.29
N ILE A 618 -20.52 21.69 -12.44
CA ILE A 618 -20.14 23.00 -12.99
C ILE A 618 -18.94 23.58 -12.23
N VAL A 619 -18.92 23.46 -10.90
CA VAL A 619 -17.79 23.96 -10.10
C VAL A 619 -16.55 23.15 -10.25
N GLN A 620 -16.68 21.83 -10.24
CA GLN A 620 -15.55 20.95 -10.44
C GLN A 620 -14.86 21.29 -11.78
N LEU A 621 -15.64 21.57 -12.83
CA LEU A 621 -15.12 21.97 -14.14
C LEU A 621 -14.53 23.39 -14.17
N LEU A 622 -15.03 24.30 -13.34
CA LEU A 622 -14.58 25.69 -13.27
C LEU A 622 -13.47 25.95 -12.25
N LYS A 623 -13.06 24.94 -11.46
CA LYS A 623 -12.14 25.09 -10.31
C LYS A 623 -10.89 25.90 -10.64
N ASP A 624 -10.30 25.62 -11.81
CA ASP A 624 -9.04 26.21 -12.29
C ASP A 624 -9.26 27.20 -13.47
N THR A 625 -10.51 27.59 -13.74
CA THR A 625 -10.83 28.52 -14.84
C THR A 625 -10.64 29.98 -14.40
N GLU A 626 -9.92 30.75 -15.22
CA GLU A 626 -9.80 32.20 -15.03
C GLU A 626 -11.19 32.85 -15.15
N ASN A 627 -11.55 33.75 -14.22
CA ASN A 627 -12.87 34.38 -14.12
C ASN A 627 -14.04 33.45 -13.68
N LYS A 628 -13.77 32.37 -12.93
CA LYS A 628 -14.82 31.46 -12.44
C LYS A 628 -15.98 32.18 -11.74
N GLU A 629 -15.70 33.16 -10.88
CA GLU A 629 -16.72 33.90 -10.12
C GLU A 629 -17.63 34.71 -11.05
N GLN A 630 -17.03 35.32 -12.07
CA GLN A 630 -17.73 36.04 -13.12
C GLN A 630 -18.59 35.10 -13.98
N ILE A 631 -18.11 33.89 -14.29
CA ILE A 631 -18.88 32.87 -15.02
C ILE A 631 -20.07 32.39 -14.19
N ILE A 632 -19.86 32.10 -12.90
CA ILE A 632 -20.91 31.69 -11.95
C ILE A 632 -21.97 32.80 -11.83
N SER A 633 -21.55 34.05 -11.69
CA SER A 633 -22.45 35.20 -11.60
C SER A 633 -23.31 35.37 -12.86
N ASP A 634 -22.72 35.22 -14.06
CA ASP A 634 -23.47 35.26 -15.31
C ASP A 634 -24.45 34.10 -15.44
N LEU A 635 -24.06 32.89 -15.01
CA LEU A 635 -24.93 31.71 -14.98
C LEU A 635 -26.14 31.93 -14.06
N ILE A 636 -25.92 32.45 -12.86
CA ILE A 636 -26.99 32.81 -11.92
C ILE A 636 -27.93 33.82 -12.57
N ASN A 637 -27.40 34.91 -13.14
CA ASN A 637 -28.22 35.94 -13.77
C ASN A 637 -29.02 35.42 -14.97
N LYS A 638 -28.40 34.59 -15.82
CA LYS A 638 -29.07 33.97 -16.97
C LYS A 638 -30.20 33.04 -16.50
N LYS A 639 -29.94 32.18 -15.52
CA LYS A 639 -30.94 31.26 -14.96
C LYS A 639 -32.09 31.99 -14.24
N ARG A 640 -31.80 33.07 -13.50
CA ARG A 640 -32.85 33.93 -12.91
C ARG A 640 -33.75 34.56 -13.95
N SER A 641 -33.16 35.05 -15.05
CA SER A 641 -33.94 35.60 -16.16
C SER A 641 -34.86 34.56 -16.79
N ILE A 642 -34.41 33.29 -16.90
CA ILE A 642 -35.26 32.17 -17.35
C ILE A 642 -36.37 31.87 -16.34
N LEU A 643 -36.07 31.89 -15.04
CA LEU A 643 -37.03 31.60 -13.96
C LEU A 643 -38.21 32.60 -13.90
N GLN A 644 -37.98 33.83 -14.38
CA GLN A 644 -39.01 34.87 -14.52
C GLN A 644 -39.97 34.63 -15.70
N GLY A 645 -39.65 33.70 -16.61
CA GLY A 645 -40.52 33.33 -17.73
C GLY A 645 -41.59 32.29 -17.37
N ASP A 646 -42.45 32.00 -18.36
CA ASP A 646 -43.44 30.92 -18.27
C ASP A 646 -42.74 29.56 -18.40
N LEU A 647 -42.58 28.88 -17.25
CA LEU A 647 -42.01 27.54 -17.15
C LEU A 647 -43.06 26.57 -16.62
N SER A 648 -43.04 25.33 -17.12
CA SER A 648 -43.75 24.23 -16.46
C SER A 648 -43.23 24.04 -15.04
N GLU A 649 -44.07 23.59 -14.11
CA GLU A 649 -43.73 23.34 -12.71
C GLU A 649 -42.44 22.50 -12.55
N LYS A 650 -42.32 21.39 -13.31
CA LYS A 650 -41.10 20.55 -13.32
C LYS A 650 -39.83 21.34 -13.67
N LYS A 651 -39.84 22.07 -14.79
CA LYS A 651 -38.70 22.92 -15.22
C LYS A 651 -38.39 24.04 -14.24
N ARG A 652 -39.41 24.60 -13.56
CA ARG A 652 -39.23 25.61 -12.52
C ARG A 652 -38.49 25.02 -11.32
N THR A 653 -38.93 23.88 -10.81
CA THR A 653 -38.28 23.18 -9.68
C THR A 653 -36.83 22.79 -10.01
N GLU A 654 -36.57 22.24 -11.19
CA GLU A 654 -35.21 21.91 -11.64
C GLU A 654 -34.30 23.14 -11.74
N LEU A 655 -34.84 24.25 -12.25
CA LEU A 655 -34.09 25.50 -12.38
C LEU A 655 -33.82 26.14 -11.01
N GLU A 656 -34.76 26.07 -10.08
CA GLU A 656 -34.60 26.52 -8.69
C GLU A 656 -33.52 25.71 -7.96
N ALA A 657 -33.57 24.38 -8.06
CA ALA A 657 -32.54 23.52 -7.48
C ALA A 657 -31.14 23.80 -8.07
N SER A 658 -31.05 23.97 -9.39
CA SER A 658 -29.79 24.34 -10.07
C SER A 658 -29.26 25.71 -9.62
N LEU A 659 -30.15 26.68 -9.42
CA LEU A 659 -29.79 28.00 -8.89
C LEU A 659 -29.32 27.92 -7.45
N MET A 660 -29.96 27.13 -6.59
CA MET A 660 -29.57 26.95 -5.19
C MET A 660 -28.14 26.41 -5.07
N GLU A 661 -27.78 25.41 -5.88
CA GLU A 661 -26.40 24.92 -5.93
C GLU A 661 -25.43 26.02 -6.36
N LEU A 662 -25.72 26.76 -7.44
CA LEU A 662 -24.85 27.85 -7.91
C LEU A 662 -24.69 28.96 -6.86
N TYR A 663 -25.73 29.27 -6.10
CA TYR A 663 -25.66 30.20 -4.97
C TYR A 663 -24.80 29.66 -3.84
N LYS A 664 -24.99 28.39 -3.43
CA LYS A 664 -24.16 27.73 -2.41
C LYS A 664 -22.67 27.86 -2.72
N ILE A 665 -22.34 27.71 -4.00
CA ILE A 665 -20.98 27.82 -4.52
C ILE A 665 -20.47 29.26 -4.39
N ARG A 666 -21.23 30.24 -4.89
CA ARG A 666 -20.84 31.66 -4.83
C ARG A 666 -20.68 32.15 -3.39
N ILE A 667 -21.56 31.72 -2.50
CA ILE A 667 -21.50 31.98 -1.05
C ILE A 667 -20.20 31.44 -0.46
N ASN A 668 -19.83 30.18 -0.76
CA ASN A 668 -18.57 29.59 -0.29
C ASN A 668 -17.32 30.28 -0.84
N GLY A 669 -17.37 30.71 -2.10
CA GLY A 669 -16.32 31.54 -2.72
C GLY A 669 -16.14 32.86 -1.98
N GLY A 670 -17.24 33.57 -1.74
CA GLY A 670 -17.24 34.83 -0.99
C GLY A 670 -16.81 34.67 0.48
N LEU A 671 -17.16 33.55 1.13
CA LEU A 671 -16.67 33.21 2.48
C LEU A 671 -15.15 33.01 2.53
N SER A 672 -14.60 32.36 1.50
CA SER A 672 -13.15 32.16 1.37
C SER A 672 -12.41 33.48 1.19
N GLN A 673 -12.97 34.41 0.41
CA GLN A 673 -12.43 35.75 0.22
C GLN A 673 -12.42 36.55 1.53
N LEU A 674 -13.53 36.53 2.28
CA LEU A 674 -13.64 37.16 3.61
C LEU A 674 -12.55 36.66 4.57
N ASN A 675 -12.18 35.37 4.47
CA ASN A 675 -11.09 34.74 5.23
C ASN A 675 -9.68 35.18 4.81
N GLN A 676 -9.48 35.64 3.58
CA GLN A 676 -8.14 36.01 3.06
C GLN A 676 -7.81 37.50 3.24
N GLU A 677 -8.79 38.40 3.16
CA GLU A 677 -8.52 39.85 3.04
C GLU A 677 -8.35 40.60 4.38
N ILE A 678 -8.92 40.11 5.48
CA ILE A 678 -8.89 40.82 6.78
C ILE A 678 -7.72 40.33 7.66
N LYS A 679 -6.69 41.17 7.83
CA LYS A 679 -5.52 40.90 8.71
C LYS A 679 -5.66 41.40 10.16
N ILE A 680 -6.82 41.95 10.52
CA ILE A 680 -7.03 42.50 11.87
C ILE A 680 -7.35 41.35 12.83
N GLU A 681 -6.41 41.06 13.73
CA GLU A 681 -6.47 39.95 14.70
C GLU A 681 -7.78 39.94 15.52
N GLY A 682 -8.31 41.11 15.88
CA GLY A 682 -9.57 41.24 16.61
C GLY A 682 -10.84 40.83 15.84
N LEU A 683 -10.80 40.75 14.50
CA LEU A 683 -11.94 40.34 13.67
C LEU A 683 -11.93 38.83 13.35
N SER A 684 -10.84 38.13 13.64
CA SER A 684 -10.69 36.71 13.27
C SER A 684 -11.76 35.81 13.90
N ASN A 685 -12.10 36.05 15.18
CA ASN A 685 -13.10 35.24 15.88
C ASN A 685 -14.52 35.45 15.34
N ALA A 686 -14.90 36.70 15.06
CA ALA A 686 -16.20 37.02 14.48
C ALA A 686 -16.34 36.44 13.07
N ARG A 687 -15.25 36.45 12.31
CA ARG A 687 -15.18 35.85 10.97
C ARG A 687 -15.30 34.33 10.99
N GLN A 688 -14.57 33.65 11.88
CA GLN A 688 -14.65 32.20 12.04
C GLN A 688 -16.05 31.78 12.47
N ALA A 689 -16.67 32.53 13.40
CA ALA A 689 -18.05 32.30 13.81
C ALA A 689 -19.03 32.48 12.64
N LEU A 690 -18.85 33.53 11.83
CA LEU A 690 -19.69 33.76 10.64
C LEU A 690 -19.55 32.63 9.62
N HIS A 691 -18.31 32.25 9.32
CA HIS A 691 -18.02 31.16 8.40
C HIS A 691 -18.64 29.84 8.88
N ALA A 692 -18.44 29.48 10.14
CA ALA A 692 -19.01 28.27 10.74
C ALA A 692 -20.54 28.28 10.66
N THR A 693 -21.16 29.42 11.00
CA THR A 693 -22.62 29.54 11.03
C THR A 693 -23.24 29.45 9.63
N ILE A 694 -22.64 30.10 8.63
CA ILE A 694 -23.13 30.02 7.26
C ILE A 694 -22.89 28.63 6.69
N SER A 695 -21.74 28.02 6.97
CA SER A 695 -21.47 26.63 6.55
C SER A 695 -22.51 25.67 7.11
N GLU A 696 -22.82 25.75 8.40
CA GLU A 696 -23.89 24.97 9.06
C GLU A 696 -25.27 25.27 8.46
N THR A 697 -25.56 26.53 8.14
CA THR A 697 -26.83 26.92 7.52
C THR A 697 -27.00 26.29 6.13
N LEU A 698 -25.95 26.29 5.31
CA LEU A 698 -25.97 25.72 3.95
C LEU A 698 -26.09 24.18 3.93
N GLU A 699 -25.97 23.52 5.09
CA GLU A 699 -26.25 22.09 5.25
C GLU A 699 -27.74 21.78 5.49
N ASN A 700 -28.56 22.80 5.76
CA ASN A 700 -29.99 22.63 5.97
C ASN A 700 -30.72 22.32 4.64
N PRO A 701 -31.39 21.16 4.50
CA PRO A 701 -32.10 20.79 3.28
C PRO A 701 -33.38 21.61 3.03
N ASP A 702 -33.90 22.32 4.03
CA ASP A 702 -35.15 23.07 3.95
C ASP A 702 -34.99 24.51 3.45
N LEU A 703 -33.77 24.94 3.10
CA LEU A 703 -33.51 26.27 2.56
C LEU A 703 -34.22 26.46 1.21
N THR A 704 -34.84 27.61 1.02
CA THR A 704 -35.45 28.01 -0.25
C THR A 704 -34.46 28.77 -1.12
N LEU A 705 -34.76 28.91 -2.42
CA LEU A 705 -33.96 29.75 -3.32
C LEU A 705 -33.85 31.21 -2.83
N GLU A 706 -34.90 31.74 -2.21
CA GLU A 706 -34.90 33.08 -1.62
C GLU A 706 -33.91 33.17 -0.44
N ASP A 707 -33.80 32.13 0.38
CA ASP A 707 -32.82 32.09 1.47
C ASP A 707 -31.39 32.11 0.94
N TYR A 708 -31.09 31.33 -0.10
CA TYR A 708 -29.79 31.35 -0.78
C TYR A 708 -29.47 32.72 -1.40
N GLN A 709 -30.46 33.39 -1.98
CA GLN A 709 -30.31 34.76 -2.50
C GLN A 709 -29.96 35.76 -1.39
N ASN A 710 -30.66 35.67 -0.25
CA ASN A 710 -30.40 36.55 0.88
C ASN A 710 -28.99 36.30 1.47
N ILE A 711 -28.57 35.04 1.61
CA ILE A 711 -27.23 34.70 2.12
C ILE A 711 -26.14 35.20 1.16
N ASP A 712 -26.33 35.05 -0.15
CA ASP A 712 -25.40 35.56 -1.17
C ASP A 712 -25.28 37.10 -1.12
N GLU A 713 -26.42 37.79 -1.01
CA GLU A 713 -26.45 39.25 -0.87
C GLU A 713 -25.73 39.71 0.41
N ILE A 714 -25.90 38.97 1.51
CA ILE A 714 -25.20 39.24 2.77
C ILE A 714 -23.69 39.04 2.61
N ILE A 715 -23.24 37.92 2.04
CA ILE A 715 -21.79 37.68 1.82
C ILE A 715 -21.20 38.74 0.90
N HIS A 716 -21.93 39.16 -0.14
CA HIS A 716 -21.50 40.21 -1.04
C HIS A 716 -21.27 41.54 -0.29
N HIS A 717 -22.24 42.01 0.48
CA HIS A 717 -22.08 43.25 1.24
C HIS A 717 -21.10 43.12 2.41
N ALA A 718 -20.92 41.93 2.99
CA ALA A 718 -19.89 41.68 4.00
C ALA A 718 -18.47 41.82 3.43
N ASN A 719 -18.24 41.26 2.23
CA ASN A 719 -16.97 41.44 1.53
C ASN A 719 -16.71 42.91 1.19
N ILE A 720 -17.71 43.63 0.66
CA ILE A 720 -17.57 45.08 0.39
C ILE A 720 -17.25 45.83 1.69
N ALA A 721 -18.03 45.63 2.75
CA ALA A 721 -17.83 46.31 4.03
C ALA A 721 -16.47 46.00 4.67
N SER A 722 -15.88 44.84 4.38
CA SER A 722 -14.56 44.45 4.88
C SER A 722 -13.39 45.17 4.21
N ASP A 723 -13.58 45.70 2.99
CA ASP A 723 -12.59 46.50 2.30
C ASP A 723 -12.63 47.95 2.80
N LEU A 724 -11.87 48.24 3.87
CA LEU A 724 -11.82 49.55 4.53
C LEU A 724 -11.46 50.73 3.60
N GLN A 725 -10.98 50.49 2.38
CA GLN A 725 -10.66 51.53 1.41
C GLN A 725 -11.85 51.94 0.53
N ASN A 726 -12.92 51.15 0.50
CA ASN A 726 -14.07 51.39 -0.35
C ASN A 726 -15.06 52.40 0.29
N ARG A 727 -15.39 53.48 -0.43
CA ARG A 727 -16.37 54.49 0.03
C ARG A 727 -17.80 53.96 0.09
N GLU A 728 -18.10 52.85 -0.58
CA GLU A 728 -19.39 52.18 -0.57
C GLU A 728 -19.64 51.35 0.71
N ASN A 729 -18.64 51.25 1.60
CA ASN A 729 -18.73 50.49 2.85
C ASN A 729 -19.92 50.86 3.70
N PHE A 730 -20.20 52.16 3.83
CA PHE A 730 -21.30 52.60 4.69
C PHE A 730 -22.67 52.15 4.14
N GLN A 731 -22.85 52.20 2.82
CA GLN A 731 -24.09 51.72 2.19
C GLN A 731 -24.23 50.20 2.34
N SER A 732 -23.12 49.47 2.18
CA SER A 732 -23.11 48.02 2.41
C SER A 732 -23.38 47.65 3.88
N ILE A 733 -22.86 48.42 4.85
CA ILE A 733 -23.15 48.24 6.27
C ILE A 733 -24.63 48.50 6.57
N CYS A 734 -25.22 49.56 6.00
CA CYS A 734 -26.65 49.81 6.13
C CYS A 734 -27.47 48.67 5.51
N ARG A 735 -27.11 48.21 4.30
CA ARG A 735 -27.80 47.12 3.62
C ARG A 735 -27.69 45.80 4.38
N LEU A 736 -26.55 45.52 5.01
CA LEU A 736 -26.41 44.38 5.93
C LEU A 736 -27.36 44.48 7.12
N GLY A 737 -27.58 45.68 7.66
CA GLY A 737 -28.56 45.92 8.73
C GLY A 737 -30.00 45.67 8.27
N GLU A 738 -30.34 46.09 7.05
CA GLU A 738 -31.65 45.82 6.43
C GLU A 738 -31.85 44.33 6.16
N LEU A 739 -30.86 43.65 5.57
CA LEU A 739 -30.92 42.22 5.29
C LEU A 739 -31.02 41.39 6.57
N ALA A 740 -30.33 41.79 7.64
CA ALA A 740 -30.48 41.14 8.94
C ALA A 740 -31.90 41.28 9.49
N ASP A 741 -32.53 42.45 9.33
CA ASP A 741 -33.92 42.69 9.71
C ASP A 741 -34.91 41.89 8.84
N GLU A 742 -34.67 41.81 7.53
CA GLU A 742 -35.47 41.01 6.59
C GLU A 742 -35.39 39.50 6.90
N VAL A 743 -34.20 38.99 7.20
CA VAL A 743 -33.98 37.58 7.56
C VAL A 743 -34.56 37.23 8.93
N VAL A 744 -34.53 38.16 9.90
CA VAL A 744 -35.10 37.98 11.25
C VAL A 744 -36.63 38.19 11.25
N GLY A 745 -37.15 39.07 10.40
CA GLY A 745 -38.57 39.46 10.37
C GLY A 745 -39.47 38.51 9.59
N LYS A 746 -38.93 37.76 8.64
CA LYS A 746 -39.64 36.62 8.04
C LYS A 746 -39.72 35.53 9.10
N LYS A 747 -40.92 35.20 9.58
CA LYS A 747 -41.25 34.08 10.50
C LYS A 747 -40.92 32.71 9.88
N SER A 748 -39.74 32.55 9.30
CA SER A 748 -39.22 31.29 8.84
C SER A 748 -38.75 30.55 10.09
N GLU A 749 -39.59 29.66 10.63
CA GLU A 749 -39.18 28.64 11.60
C GLU A 749 -38.00 27.78 11.09
N ARG A 750 -37.60 27.94 9.82
CA ARG A 750 -36.65 27.09 9.09
C ARG A 750 -35.22 27.63 9.06
N LEU A 751 -34.98 28.91 9.40
CA LEU A 751 -33.62 29.40 9.54
C LEU A 751 -33.18 29.29 11.00
N GLY A 752 -32.00 28.72 11.25
CA GLY A 752 -31.15 29.05 12.40
C GLY A 752 -30.70 30.53 12.39
N ALA A 753 -31.58 31.44 11.96
CA ALA A 753 -31.36 32.85 11.66
C ALA A 753 -30.90 33.65 12.89
N ALA A 754 -31.14 33.15 14.10
CA ALA A 754 -30.68 33.82 15.30
C ALA A 754 -29.15 33.85 15.41
N SER A 755 -28.44 32.76 15.06
CA SER A 755 -26.98 32.72 15.18
C SER A 755 -26.30 33.38 13.98
N ALA A 756 -26.83 33.20 12.76
CA ALA A 756 -26.29 33.81 11.55
C ALA A 756 -26.40 35.33 11.64
N ALA A 757 -27.61 35.87 11.93
CA ALA A 757 -27.83 37.30 12.17
C ALA A 757 -26.94 37.85 13.30
N CYS A 758 -26.69 37.08 14.37
CA CYS A 758 -25.79 37.50 15.45
C CYS A 758 -24.31 37.55 15.02
N GLY A 759 -23.84 36.60 14.20
CA GLY A 759 -22.50 36.65 13.59
C GLY A 759 -22.35 37.82 12.62
N PHE A 760 -23.38 38.08 11.80
CA PHE A 760 -23.45 39.20 10.87
C PHE A 760 -23.43 40.56 11.58
N LEU A 761 -24.27 40.73 12.60
CA LEU A 761 -24.31 41.95 13.40
C LEU A 761 -23.01 42.16 14.17
N ALA A 762 -22.33 41.09 14.60
CA ALA A 762 -21.04 41.20 15.27
C ALA A 762 -19.94 41.72 14.32
N VAL A 763 -19.89 41.22 13.08
CA VAL A 763 -18.94 41.69 12.07
C VAL A 763 -19.26 43.13 11.63
N ALA A 764 -20.53 43.44 11.35
CA ALA A 764 -20.96 44.79 10.97
C ALA A 764 -20.71 45.81 12.09
N ALA A 765 -20.98 45.45 13.35
CA ALA A 765 -20.69 46.30 14.51
C ALA A 765 -19.18 46.53 14.70
N ALA A 766 -18.35 45.50 14.49
CA ALA A 766 -16.90 45.64 14.59
C ALA A 766 -16.30 46.49 13.45
N ILE A 767 -16.79 46.32 12.22
CA ILE A 767 -16.39 47.14 11.08
C ILE A 767 -16.83 48.60 11.27
N ALA A 768 -18.08 48.83 11.72
CA ALA A 768 -18.56 50.17 12.07
C ALA A 768 -17.75 50.80 13.21
N ALA A 769 -17.34 50.01 14.22
CA ALA A 769 -16.47 50.45 15.31
C ALA A 769 -15.13 50.99 14.79
N ILE A 770 -14.54 50.28 13.83
CA ILE A 770 -13.24 50.61 13.23
C ILE A 770 -13.38 51.84 12.31
N ALA A 771 -14.44 51.92 11.50
CA ALA A 771 -14.69 53.07 10.64
C ALA A 771 -14.99 54.35 11.45
N LEU A 772 -15.63 54.22 12.61
CA LEU A 772 -15.96 55.32 13.52
C LEU A 772 -14.86 55.58 14.58
N ALA A 773 -13.76 54.82 14.57
CA ALA A 773 -12.66 54.97 15.52
C ALA A 773 -12.09 56.39 15.67
N PRO A 774 -12.04 57.26 14.63
CA PRO A 774 -11.58 58.64 14.78
C PRO A 774 -12.43 59.50 15.73
N THR A 775 -13.65 59.07 16.08
CA THR A 775 -14.53 59.77 17.02
C THR A 775 -14.35 59.37 18.48
N GLY A 776 -13.45 58.41 18.78
CA GLY A 776 -13.08 57.95 20.13
C GLY A 776 -14.14 57.13 20.87
N ILE A 777 -15.43 57.43 20.69
CA ILE A 777 -16.56 56.76 21.36
C ILE A 777 -17.04 55.55 20.53
N GLY A 778 -16.98 55.64 19.20
CA GLY A 778 -17.47 54.58 18.29
C GLY A 778 -16.72 53.24 18.40
N LEU A 779 -15.41 53.27 18.69
CA LEU A 779 -14.59 52.06 18.79
C LEU A 779 -14.98 51.20 20.00
N ILE A 780 -15.17 51.84 21.16
CA ILE A 780 -15.47 51.16 22.43
C ILE A 780 -16.88 50.57 22.40
N VAL A 781 -17.86 51.34 21.91
CA VAL A 781 -19.24 50.88 21.82
C VAL A 781 -19.38 49.80 20.75
N GLY A 782 -18.78 49.98 19.57
CA GLY A 782 -18.90 49.02 18.48
C GLY A 782 -18.18 47.69 18.76
N LEU A 783 -17.01 47.70 19.42
CA LEU A 783 -16.35 46.46 19.85
C LEU A 783 -17.11 45.76 20.99
N ALA A 784 -17.73 46.50 21.90
CA ALA A 784 -18.56 45.93 22.96
C ALA A 784 -19.85 45.29 22.40
N VAL A 785 -20.48 45.94 21.43
CA VAL A 785 -21.65 45.40 20.71
C VAL A 785 -21.26 44.17 19.90
N ALA A 786 -20.14 44.22 19.18
CA ALA A 786 -19.60 43.08 18.44
C ALA A 786 -19.28 41.87 19.35
N ALA A 787 -18.64 42.10 20.49
CA ALA A 787 -18.34 41.05 21.47
C ALA A 787 -19.61 40.48 22.11
N ALA A 788 -20.62 41.30 22.40
CA ALA A 788 -21.89 40.85 22.94
C ALA A 788 -22.71 40.03 21.93
N LEU A 789 -22.66 40.40 20.64
CA LEU A 789 -23.33 39.68 19.55
C LEU A 789 -22.59 38.38 19.18
N ALA A 790 -21.25 38.39 19.21
CA ALA A 790 -20.44 37.17 19.07
C ALA A 790 -20.66 36.20 20.25
N GLY A 791 -20.79 36.71 21.48
CA GLY A 791 -21.15 35.91 22.64
C GLY A 791 -22.59 35.35 22.57
N ALA A 792 -23.53 36.12 22.00
CA ALA A 792 -24.91 35.68 21.79
C ALA A 792 -25.04 34.63 20.68
N SER A 793 -24.25 34.71 19.61
CA SER A 793 -24.20 33.68 18.55
C SER A 793 -23.60 32.36 19.06
N LEU A 794 -22.51 32.41 19.83
CA LEU A 794 -21.90 31.21 20.43
C LEU A 794 -22.80 30.56 21.51
N GLY A 795 -23.59 31.36 22.23
CA GLY A 795 -24.49 30.86 23.28
C GLY A 795 -25.83 30.28 22.81
N THR A 796 -26.23 30.54 21.56
CA THR A 796 -27.58 30.17 21.06
C THR A 796 -27.66 28.78 20.44
N GLY A 797 -26.54 28.08 20.25
CA GLY A 797 -26.54 26.65 19.87
C GLY A 797 -26.93 25.67 20.99
N ILE A 798 -27.00 26.11 22.26
CA ILE A 798 -27.33 25.23 23.40
C ILE A 798 -28.60 25.69 24.17
N ALA A 799 -29.18 26.85 23.85
CA ALA A 799 -30.32 27.39 24.58
C ALA A 799 -31.35 28.11 23.68
N ALA A 800 -31.94 27.41 22.71
CA ALA A 800 -33.13 27.87 22.01
C ALA A 800 -34.38 27.72 22.89
N LYS A 801 -34.50 28.58 23.92
CA LYS A 801 -35.75 28.89 24.64
C LYS A 801 -35.77 30.31 25.22
N LYS A 802 -34.99 31.22 24.66
CA LYS A 802 -35.15 32.67 24.90
C LYS A 802 -35.99 33.26 23.77
N SER A 803 -37.04 34.01 24.14
CA SER A 803 -38.05 34.48 23.20
C SER A 803 -37.46 35.37 22.11
N GLU A 804 -37.77 35.04 20.86
CA GLU A 804 -37.60 35.78 19.59
C GLU A 804 -37.74 37.31 19.71
N SER A 805 -38.56 37.80 20.65
CA SER A 805 -38.77 39.22 20.97
C SER A 805 -37.49 39.98 21.36
N ASP A 806 -36.52 39.34 22.02
CA ASP A 806 -35.33 40.04 22.52
C ASP A 806 -34.27 40.26 21.43
N LEU A 807 -34.18 39.37 20.45
CA LEU A 807 -33.24 39.51 19.34
C LEU A 807 -33.75 40.51 18.31
N SER A 808 -35.03 40.38 17.90
CA SER A 808 -35.67 41.33 16.99
C SER A 808 -35.60 42.77 17.52
N LYS A 809 -35.84 42.99 18.82
CA LYS A 809 -35.68 44.32 19.46
C LYS A 809 -34.25 44.85 19.37
N LYS A 810 -33.22 44.00 19.52
CA LYS A 810 -31.81 44.41 19.45
C LYS A 810 -31.38 44.71 18.02
N THR A 811 -31.82 43.91 17.05
CA THR A 811 -31.59 44.18 15.62
C THR A 811 -32.24 45.51 15.21
N HIS A 812 -33.49 45.74 15.63
CA HIS A 812 -34.20 46.98 15.33
C HIS A 812 -33.56 48.21 16.02
N ALA A 813 -33.02 48.04 17.23
CA ALA A 813 -32.27 49.09 17.92
C ALA A 813 -30.92 49.40 17.24
N PHE A 814 -30.22 48.38 16.75
CA PHE A 814 -28.99 48.56 15.98
C PHE A 814 -29.25 49.25 14.64
N LYS A 815 -30.32 48.86 13.94
CA LYS A 815 -30.78 49.52 12.71
C LYS A 815 -31.07 51.01 12.95
N HIS A 816 -31.84 51.34 13.99
CA HIS A 816 -32.08 52.73 14.36
C HIS A 816 -30.79 53.49 14.66
N ALA A 817 -29.84 52.89 15.38
CA ALA A 817 -28.55 53.53 15.65
C ALA A 817 -27.74 53.79 14.36
N LEU A 818 -27.79 52.89 13.37
CA LEU A 818 -27.16 53.11 12.05
C LEU A 818 -27.88 54.21 11.25
N GLU A 819 -29.21 54.29 11.32
CA GLU A 819 -30.00 55.34 10.70
C GLU A 819 -29.71 56.71 11.33
N ASP A 820 -29.61 56.79 12.67
CA ASP A 820 -29.23 58.01 13.39
C ASP A 820 -27.82 58.47 12.99
N ILE A 821 -26.86 57.55 12.87
CA ILE A 821 -25.49 57.88 12.38
C ILE A 821 -25.53 58.33 10.92
N ARG A 822 -26.38 57.74 10.09
CA ARG A 822 -26.57 58.15 8.68
C ARG A 822 -27.15 59.56 8.59
N GLU A 823 -28.10 59.92 9.46
CA GLU A 823 -28.69 61.25 9.53
C GLU A 823 -27.69 62.28 10.08
N GLN A 824 -26.95 61.95 11.14
CA GLN A 824 -25.88 62.81 11.67
C GLN A 824 -24.79 63.07 10.63
N ASN A 825 -24.39 62.07 9.85
CA ASN A 825 -23.42 62.26 8.77
C ASN A 825 -23.99 63.09 7.60
N LYS A 826 -25.30 63.02 7.32
CA LYS A 826 -25.94 63.95 6.39
C LYS A 826 -25.90 65.38 6.92
N GLU A 827 -26.25 65.59 8.19
CA GLU A 827 -26.20 66.92 8.83
C GLU A 827 -24.78 67.50 8.90
N VAL A 828 -23.76 66.69 9.21
CA VAL A 828 -22.35 67.14 9.23
C VAL A 828 -21.86 67.48 7.82
N ASN A 829 -22.24 66.70 6.81
CA ASN A 829 -21.91 67.03 5.41
C ASN A 829 -22.65 68.29 4.94
N ASP A 830 -23.92 68.47 5.31
CA ASP A 830 -24.70 69.68 5.00
C ASP A 830 -24.19 70.91 5.77
N THR A 831 -23.69 70.73 7.00
CA THR A 831 -23.09 71.81 7.82
C THR A 831 -21.69 72.19 7.32
N GLN A 832 -20.88 71.23 6.83
CA GLN A 832 -19.61 71.51 6.17
C GLN A 832 -19.79 72.16 4.79
N LEU A 833 -20.89 71.86 4.07
CA LEU A 833 -21.28 72.62 2.88
C LEU A 833 -21.77 74.04 3.24
N GLY A 834 -22.44 74.22 4.38
CA GLY A 834 -22.88 75.53 4.89
C GLY A 834 -21.74 76.45 5.36
N GLN A 835 -20.70 75.91 6.01
CA GLN A 835 -19.54 76.68 6.50
C GLN A 835 -18.51 77.06 5.42
N ARG A 836 -18.66 76.59 4.17
CA ARG A 836 -17.87 77.07 3.02
C ARG A 836 -18.41 78.36 2.39
N THR A 837 -19.50 78.91 2.90
CA THR A 837 -20.12 80.14 2.37
C THR A 837 -20.07 81.28 3.40
N ILE A 838 -18.89 81.79 3.75
CA ILE A 838 -18.61 83.19 4.19
C ILE A 838 -17.08 83.34 4.29
N GLN A 839 -16.48 83.91 3.23
CA GLN A 839 -15.38 84.89 3.25
C GLN A 839 -14.97 85.15 1.78
N LEU A 840 -15.49 86.24 1.23
CA LEU A 840 -14.86 86.96 0.12
C LEU A 840 -14.55 88.36 0.66
N PRO A 841 -13.30 88.82 0.55
CA PRO A 841 -13.03 90.20 0.23
C PRO A 841 -12.28 90.31 -1.10
N THR A 842 -12.75 91.31 -1.87
CA THR A 842 -12.25 91.91 -3.12
C THR A 842 -10.81 91.66 -3.53
#